data_AF-A0A4R7J816-F1
#
_entry.id   AF-A0A4R7J816-F1
#
_cell.length_a   1.000
_cell.length_b   1.000
_cell.length_c   1.000
_cell.angle_alpha   90.00
_cell.angle_beta   90.00
_cell.angle_gamma   90.00
#
_symmetry.space_group_name_H-M   'P 1'
#
loop_
_entity.id
_entity.type
_entity.pdbx_description
1 polymer ?
#
loop_
_entity_poly.entity_id
_entity_poly.type
_entity_poly.pdbx_seq_one_letter_code
_entity_poly.pdbx_strand_id
1 'polypeptide(L)'
;MKPIAAVVMSSPTRNSARLIAYALTEKDGQAKGDRFVAASGINGCVPEFAEGQFRDNRKRWRKDGTRTVKVQWGTDKATGQPTYRDVTEGAYVQAYHVIQSFARDGAGALDPDDPDDWEEGHRLGQELARSLAGDHRRALVVTQVDGKTGCVHNHIVIDSIDKATGKSFASSNVKHSILSKTHDAVLAAQGYEQRNELTSTGWELKEKSERRGLDKHQKWSAGASSSEPEPFSFAVLKDRIRTALEATGYTDFDGYAQVLAEVGVVVEQRGEKGRGLTYQMKRRGADGEYIEPSPGDRRRASRLGRFAMLDQVEETIQRNAQLAAQAAPKPAMSAAQMRAAMASSLDDALAERRSESAAALAAQWEQERRAEEMMAEARRAGFEAAMAPAEPSPESADDGVAVADGSDADGPDAKLADKVVLDAWDLQKRRLRTPDRGAMRRAGMGYAEVDAAIAAWRALDEPKTAWEREQEAEQQRAVETVEDVAEVSASAAADTTPAPAPATAGSRAEASSTSEVRTAAPHESPLRKRRPTREREVAAWEQMVQIDERWHVQLAAGEPLDGALAKGLRSATLERYEDALDTSVAFELWRRAAKLAEARRAVEVHQDKALADAMRAEVAAGDHAWDGEPSTLAELRHEATRRELTSREKALKSVREADLEVNHEDGLERPPNAGGMER
;
A
#
# COMPACT_ATOMS: atom_id res chain seq x y z
N MET A 1 16.84 -17.37 5.80
CA MET A 1 16.31 -16.15 5.16
C MET A 1 15.07 -15.72 5.92
N LYS A 2 14.88 -14.42 6.14
CA LYS A 2 13.68 -13.88 6.81
C LYS A 2 12.52 -13.88 5.79
N PRO A 3 11.31 -14.36 6.12
CA PRO A 3 10.19 -14.26 5.18
C PRO A 3 9.81 -12.79 4.98
N ILE A 4 9.41 -12.43 3.76
CA ILE A 4 8.76 -11.15 3.46
C ILE A 4 7.69 -11.33 2.39
N ALA A 5 6.59 -10.59 2.52
CA ALA A 5 5.53 -10.58 1.52
C ALA A 5 5.41 -9.17 0.93
N ALA A 6 5.88 -8.97 -0.30
CA ALA A 6 5.84 -7.65 -0.94
C ALA A 6 5.42 -7.72 -2.42
N VAL A 7 4.67 -6.73 -2.89
CA VAL A 7 4.23 -6.63 -4.29
C VAL A 7 4.73 -5.36 -4.93
N VAL A 8 5.10 -5.45 -6.22
CA VAL A 8 5.60 -4.31 -7.00
C VAL A 8 4.74 -4.02 -8.21
N MET A 9 4.48 -2.73 -8.43
CA MET A 9 3.74 -2.20 -9.58
C MET A 9 4.49 -1.00 -10.15
N SER A 10 4.33 -0.74 -11.45
CA SER A 10 4.93 0.44 -12.07
C SER A 10 3.97 1.16 -13.00
N SER A 11 4.17 2.47 -13.15
CA SER A 11 3.52 3.29 -14.16
C SER A 11 4.46 4.39 -14.66
N PRO A 12 4.51 4.66 -15.97
CA PRO A 12 5.20 5.83 -16.49
C PRO A 12 4.36 7.11 -16.24
N THR A 13 5.02 8.22 -15.95
CA THR A 13 4.36 9.54 -15.89
C THR A 13 4.97 10.53 -16.86
N ARG A 14 4.12 11.34 -17.49
CA ARG A 14 4.50 12.51 -18.29
C ARG A 14 4.46 13.81 -17.49
N ASN A 15 4.13 13.72 -16.20
CA ASN A 15 4.13 14.82 -15.26
C ASN A 15 4.80 14.37 -13.95
N SER A 16 6.13 14.47 -13.94
CA SER A 16 6.96 14.12 -12.78
C SER A 16 6.69 15.03 -11.57
N ALA A 17 6.39 16.32 -11.79
CA ALA A 17 6.08 17.26 -10.73
C ALA A 17 4.84 16.84 -9.91
N ARG A 18 3.74 16.47 -10.59
CA ARG A 18 2.53 15.98 -9.93
C ARG A 18 2.78 14.69 -9.15
N LEU A 19 3.61 13.79 -9.69
CA LEU A 19 3.95 12.53 -9.03
C LEU A 19 4.81 12.77 -7.78
N ILE A 20 5.83 13.61 -7.88
CA ILE A 20 6.72 13.96 -6.76
C ILE A 20 5.92 14.67 -5.66
N ALA A 21 5.07 15.63 -6.04
CA ALA A 21 4.14 16.26 -5.10
C ALA A 21 3.25 15.20 -4.43
N TYR A 22 2.59 14.33 -5.18
CA TYR A 22 1.75 13.27 -4.63
C TYR A 22 2.48 12.35 -3.63
N ALA A 23 3.78 12.09 -3.84
CA ALA A 23 4.60 11.31 -2.94
C ALA A 23 5.05 12.10 -1.68
N LEU A 24 5.32 13.40 -1.80
CA LEU A 24 5.91 14.22 -0.73
C LEU A 24 4.91 15.08 0.06
N THR A 25 3.69 15.28 -0.44
CA THR A 25 2.69 16.13 0.24
C THR A 25 1.71 15.31 1.07
N GLU A 26 1.48 15.77 2.30
CA GLU A 26 0.35 15.33 3.13
C GLU A 26 -0.99 15.69 2.47
N LYS A 27 -2.06 14.94 2.80
CA LYS A 27 -3.42 15.29 2.35
C LYS A 27 -4.04 16.33 3.28
N ASP A 28 -5.02 17.07 2.77
CA ASP A 28 -5.78 18.03 3.57
C ASP A 28 -6.36 17.36 4.82
N GLY A 29 -6.01 17.88 6.00
CA GLY A 29 -6.46 17.37 7.30
C GLY A 29 -5.56 16.32 7.96
N GLN A 30 -4.42 15.94 7.35
CA GLN A 30 -3.41 15.09 7.99
C GLN A 30 -2.32 15.94 8.66
N ALA A 31 -1.85 15.52 9.84
CA ALA A 31 -0.67 16.09 10.46
C ALA A 31 0.61 15.56 9.79
N LYS A 32 1.71 16.30 9.96
CA LYS A 32 3.02 15.90 9.44
C LYS A 32 3.46 14.59 10.10
N GLY A 33 3.72 13.57 9.29
CA GLY A 33 4.13 12.24 9.77
C GLY A 33 3.00 11.22 9.83
N ASP A 34 1.74 11.62 9.65
CA ASP A 34 0.59 10.70 9.65
C ASP A 34 0.58 9.79 8.43
N ARG A 35 1.17 10.26 7.32
CA ARG A 35 1.18 9.55 6.04
C ARG A 35 2.58 9.20 5.58
N PHE A 36 3.51 10.12 5.77
CA PHE A 36 4.86 10.02 5.28
C PHE A 36 5.84 9.81 6.44
N VAL A 37 6.54 8.67 6.44
CA VAL A 37 7.43 8.28 7.54
C VAL A 37 8.92 8.44 7.20
N ALA A 38 9.30 8.35 5.91
CA ALA A 38 10.68 8.50 5.47
C ALA A 38 10.82 8.87 3.98
N ALA A 39 11.76 9.76 3.64
CA ALA A 39 12.19 10.02 2.25
C ALA A 39 13.70 9.98 2.13
N SER A 40 14.16 9.49 0.98
CA SER A 40 15.56 9.57 0.60
C SER A 40 15.70 9.71 -0.90
N GLY A 41 16.84 10.27 -1.32
CA GLY A 41 17.19 10.34 -2.73
C GLY A 41 18.38 9.45 -3.07
N ILE A 42 18.35 8.88 -4.27
CA ILE A 42 19.40 8.04 -4.83
C ILE A 42 20.14 8.83 -5.92
N ASN A 43 21.46 8.62 -6.02
CA ASN A 43 22.35 9.24 -7.00
C ASN A 43 22.31 10.77 -7.00
N GLY A 44 22.35 11.38 -5.81
CA GLY A 44 22.35 12.84 -5.63
C GLY A 44 20.99 13.47 -5.91
N CYS A 45 19.92 12.69 -5.88
CA CYS A 45 18.57 13.21 -5.72
C CYS A 45 18.44 13.75 -4.29
N VAL A 46 17.85 14.93 -4.11
CA VAL A 46 17.52 15.50 -2.80
C VAL A 46 15.99 15.62 -2.76
N PRO A 47 15.28 14.96 -1.83
CA PRO A 47 13.81 14.90 -1.84
C PRO A 47 13.12 16.25 -2.03
N GLU A 48 13.57 17.26 -1.31
CA GLU A 48 13.02 18.63 -1.34
C GLU A 48 13.17 19.29 -2.71
N PHE A 49 14.22 18.92 -3.45
CA PHE A 49 14.55 19.50 -4.75
C PHE A 49 14.30 18.55 -5.92
N ALA A 50 13.69 17.38 -5.69
CA ALA A 50 13.58 16.31 -6.68
C ALA A 50 12.90 16.78 -7.97
N GLU A 51 11.83 17.58 -7.87
CA GLU A 51 11.13 18.14 -9.04
C GLU A 51 12.05 19.02 -9.90
N GLY A 52 12.73 19.97 -9.26
CA GLY A 52 13.69 20.86 -9.91
C GLY A 52 14.83 20.06 -10.54
N GLN A 53 15.40 19.11 -9.81
CA GLN A 53 16.49 18.26 -10.28
C GLN A 53 16.10 17.41 -11.50
N PHE A 54 14.89 16.84 -11.53
CA PHE A 54 14.40 16.06 -12.66
C PHE A 54 14.12 16.96 -13.87
N ARG A 55 13.51 18.13 -13.64
CA ARG A 55 13.24 19.12 -14.66
C ARG A 55 14.52 19.63 -15.30
N ASP A 56 15.50 20.00 -14.49
CA ASP A 56 16.75 20.60 -14.96
C ASP A 56 17.63 19.57 -15.68
N ASN A 57 17.58 18.30 -15.26
CA ASN A 57 18.20 17.20 -16.00
C ASN A 57 17.56 17.03 -17.40
N ARG A 58 16.23 17.08 -17.51
CA ARG A 58 15.55 17.04 -18.82
C ARG A 58 15.89 18.23 -19.71
N LYS A 59 15.93 19.44 -19.14
CA LYS A 59 16.32 20.67 -19.85
C LYS A 59 17.75 20.58 -20.39
N ARG A 60 18.70 20.13 -19.55
CA ARG A 60 20.10 19.91 -19.94
C ARG A 60 20.22 19.06 -21.19
N TRP A 61 19.39 18.02 -21.31
CA TRP A 61 19.39 17.09 -22.44
C TRP A 61 18.36 17.39 -23.53
N ARG A 62 17.70 18.57 -23.50
CA ARG A 62 16.68 19.00 -24.47
C ARG A 62 15.51 18.03 -24.61
N LYS A 63 15.06 17.46 -23.48
CA LYS A 63 13.94 16.50 -23.38
C LYS A 63 12.80 17.00 -22.49
N ASP A 64 12.65 18.32 -22.39
CA ASP A 64 11.64 19.03 -21.60
C ASP A 64 10.39 19.44 -22.40
N GLY A 65 10.28 19.01 -23.66
CA GLY A 65 9.17 19.35 -24.54
C GLY A 65 7.79 19.00 -23.94
N THR A 66 6.78 19.76 -24.36
CA THR A 66 5.38 19.60 -23.95
C THR A 66 4.49 19.24 -25.15
N ARG A 67 3.33 18.65 -24.87
CA ARG A 67 2.27 18.38 -25.86
C ARG A 67 0.89 18.60 -25.24
N THR A 68 -0.08 18.94 -26.06
CA THR A 68 -1.49 19.02 -25.65
C THR A 68 -2.19 17.71 -25.96
N VAL A 69 -2.88 17.13 -24.97
CA VAL A 69 -3.64 15.89 -25.10
C VAL A 69 -5.05 16.07 -24.54
N LYS A 70 -6.03 15.49 -25.23
CA LYS A 70 -7.41 15.42 -24.77
C LYS A 70 -7.54 14.31 -23.72
N VAL A 71 -7.70 14.69 -22.45
CA VAL A 71 -7.91 13.74 -21.35
C VAL A 71 -9.39 13.68 -21.04
N GLN A 72 -9.94 12.47 -20.91
CA GLN A 72 -11.32 12.30 -20.47
C GLN A 72 -11.46 12.84 -19.04
N TRP A 73 -12.18 13.94 -18.90
CA TRP A 73 -12.38 14.65 -17.63
C TRP A 73 -13.61 14.15 -16.89
N GLY A 74 -14.55 13.57 -17.62
CA GLY A 74 -15.72 12.96 -17.03
C GLY A 74 -16.60 12.35 -18.09
N THR A 75 -17.86 12.21 -17.71
CA THR A 75 -18.91 11.78 -18.59
C THR A 75 -19.95 12.87 -18.51
N ASP A 76 -20.25 13.50 -19.64
CA ASP A 76 -21.37 14.43 -19.67
C ASP A 76 -22.62 13.60 -19.33
N LYS A 77 -23.38 14.10 -18.35
CA LYS A 77 -24.43 13.35 -17.65
C LYS A 77 -25.68 13.13 -18.51
N ALA A 78 -25.68 13.68 -19.72
CA ALA A 78 -26.78 13.74 -20.67
C ALA A 78 -26.89 12.53 -21.66
N THR A 79 -25.95 12.45 -22.60
CA THR A 79 -25.39 11.36 -23.45
C THR A 79 -24.97 10.12 -22.75
N GLY A 80 -24.39 10.28 -21.57
CA GLY A 80 -23.37 9.35 -21.13
C GLY A 80 -22.10 9.31 -22.00
N GLN A 81 -21.84 10.24 -22.95
CA GLN A 81 -20.55 10.26 -23.65
C GLN A 81 -19.45 10.93 -22.81
N PRO A 82 -18.19 10.47 -22.98
CA PRO A 82 -17.03 11.05 -22.32
C PRO A 82 -16.81 12.51 -22.73
N THR A 83 -16.57 13.38 -21.75
CA THR A 83 -16.08 14.74 -21.99
C THR A 83 -14.57 14.78 -21.90
N TYR A 84 -13.97 15.60 -22.76
CA TYR A 84 -12.52 15.75 -22.83
C TYR A 84 -12.12 17.18 -22.53
N ARG A 85 -11.00 17.34 -21.82
CA ARG A 85 -10.33 18.61 -21.63
C ARG A 85 -8.94 18.54 -22.25
N ASP A 86 -8.52 19.63 -22.88
CA ASP A 86 -7.14 19.79 -23.33
C ASP A 86 -6.24 19.99 -22.10
N VAL A 87 -5.32 19.07 -21.90
CA VAL A 87 -4.31 19.12 -20.84
C VAL A 87 -2.94 19.18 -21.50
N THR A 88 -2.12 20.13 -21.05
CA THR A 88 -0.71 20.19 -21.46
C THR A 88 0.08 19.24 -20.57
N GLU A 89 0.81 18.30 -21.17
CA GLU A 89 1.68 17.34 -20.48
C GLU A 89 3.06 17.26 -21.13
N GLY A 90 3.99 16.51 -20.54
CA GLY A 90 5.28 16.22 -21.16
C GLY A 90 5.14 15.48 -22.49
N ALA A 91 5.84 15.96 -23.52
CA ALA A 91 5.98 15.28 -24.81
C ALA A 91 6.67 13.91 -24.67
N TYR A 92 7.45 13.73 -23.61
CA TYR A 92 8.13 12.50 -23.24
C TYR A 92 7.73 12.02 -21.84
N VAL A 93 7.93 10.73 -21.57
CA VAL A 93 7.87 10.22 -20.19
C VAL A 93 8.94 10.93 -19.37
N GLN A 94 8.53 11.53 -18.25
CA GLN A 94 9.38 12.35 -17.41
C GLN A 94 9.94 11.59 -16.20
N ALA A 95 9.20 10.59 -15.73
CA ALA A 95 9.63 9.72 -14.64
C ALA A 95 8.86 8.39 -14.70
N TYR A 96 9.36 7.39 -13.98
CA TYR A 96 8.68 6.13 -13.71
C TYR A 96 8.34 6.05 -12.23
N HIS A 97 7.08 5.77 -11.94
CA HIS A 97 6.59 5.50 -10.60
C HIS A 97 6.60 4.00 -10.37
N VAL A 98 7.32 3.54 -9.36
CA VAL A 98 7.27 2.18 -8.86
C VAL A 98 6.65 2.23 -7.47
N ILE A 99 5.61 1.42 -7.24
CA ILE A 99 5.02 1.20 -5.93
C ILE A 99 5.50 -0.16 -5.46
N GLN A 100 6.13 -0.20 -4.29
CA GLN A 100 6.42 -1.45 -3.57
C GLN A 100 5.56 -1.45 -2.32
N SER A 101 4.68 -2.42 -2.16
CA SER A 101 3.80 -2.53 -0.98
C SER A 101 4.12 -3.81 -0.24
N PHE A 102 4.21 -3.73 1.08
CA PHE A 102 4.42 -4.88 1.95
C PHE A 102 3.08 -5.36 2.49
N ALA A 103 2.95 -6.66 2.74
CA ALA A 103 1.77 -7.21 3.39
C ALA A 103 1.64 -6.62 4.79
N ARG A 104 0.39 -6.36 5.20
CA ARG A 104 0.08 -5.90 6.55
C ARG A 104 0.01 -7.04 7.56
N ASP A 105 -0.46 -8.20 7.11
CA ASP A 105 -0.70 -9.37 7.96
C ASP A 105 -0.04 -10.61 7.36
N GLY A 106 0.26 -11.59 8.21
CA GLY A 106 0.84 -12.87 7.82
C GLY A 106 2.36 -12.95 7.99
N ALA A 107 2.94 -14.09 7.58
CA ALA A 107 4.36 -14.33 7.74
C ALA A 107 5.19 -13.41 6.82
N GLY A 108 6.01 -12.54 7.41
CA GLY A 108 6.81 -11.56 6.65
C GLY A 108 6.06 -10.28 6.29
N ALA A 109 4.98 -9.97 6.99
CA ALA A 109 4.35 -8.66 6.97
C ALA A 109 5.22 -7.59 7.65
N LEU A 110 5.01 -6.33 7.28
CA LEU A 110 5.56 -5.17 7.96
C LEU A 110 4.40 -4.41 8.65
N ASP A 111 4.56 -4.17 9.95
CA ASP A 111 3.56 -3.48 10.77
C ASP A 111 3.57 -1.97 10.49
N PRO A 112 2.45 -1.38 10.04
CA PRO A 112 2.35 0.07 9.83
C PRO A 112 2.42 0.90 11.12
N ASP A 113 2.31 0.29 12.30
CA ASP A 113 2.41 0.99 13.59
C ASP A 113 3.81 0.83 14.24
N ASP A 114 4.73 0.07 13.61
CA ASP A 114 6.09 -0.16 14.10
C ASP A 114 7.14 0.65 13.30
N PRO A 115 7.84 1.62 13.94
CA PRO A 115 8.90 2.39 13.32
C PRO A 115 10.07 1.55 12.76
N ASP A 116 10.41 0.41 13.37
CA ASP A 116 11.50 -0.43 12.88
C ASP A 116 11.13 -1.06 11.52
N ASP A 117 9.87 -1.41 11.34
CA ASP A 117 9.34 -1.93 10.08
C ASP A 117 9.19 -0.83 9.02
N TRP A 118 9.00 0.44 9.41
CA TRP A 118 9.08 1.57 8.48
C TRP A 118 10.49 1.75 7.93
N GLU A 119 11.50 1.72 8.80
CA GLU A 119 12.91 1.81 8.42
C GLU A 119 13.30 0.66 7.51
N GLU A 120 12.85 -0.56 7.83
CA GLU A 120 13.12 -1.74 7.02
C GLU A 120 12.43 -1.67 5.64
N GLY A 121 11.17 -1.26 5.62
CA GLY A 121 10.45 -0.99 4.37
C GLY A 121 11.14 0.07 3.52
N HIS A 122 11.61 1.16 4.14
CA HIS A 122 12.33 2.24 3.46
C HIS A 122 13.65 1.75 2.86
N ARG A 123 14.44 1.02 3.66
CA ARG A 123 15.73 0.45 3.27
C ARG A 123 15.58 -0.48 2.06
N LEU A 124 14.60 -1.37 2.07
CA LEU A 124 14.31 -2.24 0.92
C LEU A 124 13.87 -1.46 -0.32
N GLY A 125 13.16 -0.33 -0.12
CA GLY A 125 12.83 0.61 -1.19
C GLY A 125 14.05 1.28 -1.80
N GLN A 126 15.04 1.66 -0.98
CA GLN A 126 16.32 2.21 -1.45
C GLN A 126 17.10 1.19 -2.28
N GLU A 127 17.17 -0.06 -1.84
CA GLU A 127 17.85 -1.13 -2.57
C GLU A 127 17.19 -1.41 -3.93
N LEU A 128 15.85 -1.48 -3.97
CA LEU A 128 15.12 -1.62 -5.23
C LEU A 128 15.37 -0.41 -6.14
N ALA A 129 15.35 0.81 -5.59
CA ALA A 129 15.60 2.02 -6.34
C ALA A 129 17.03 2.07 -6.92
N ARG A 130 18.06 1.67 -6.17
CA ARG A 130 19.45 1.57 -6.66
C ARG A 130 19.56 0.58 -7.81
N SER A 131 18.97 -0.61 -7.65
CA SER A 131 18.96 -1.65 -8.68
C SER A 131 18.30 -1.18 -9.98
N LEU A 132 17.18 -0.45 -9.89
CA LEU A 132 16.47 0.06 -11.06
C LEU A 132 17.11 1.30 -11.69
N ALA A 133 17.60 2.23 -10.87
CA ALA A 133 18.16 3.50 -11.31
C ALA A 133 19.58 3.33 -11.90
N GLY A 134 20.30 2.28 -11.50
CA GLY A 134 21.73 2.13 -11.81
C GLY A 134 22.55 3.25 -11.17
N ASP A 135 23.71 3.55 -11.72
CA ASP A 135 24.72 4.39 -11.04
C ASP A 135 24.47 5.91 -11.16
N HIS A 136 23.68 6.32 -12.15
CA HIS A 136 23.63 7.74 -12.54
C HIS A 136 22.23 8.32 -12.53
N ARG A 137 21.18 7.51 -12.60
CA ARG A 137 19.82 8.04 -12.65
C ARG A 137 19.36 8.46 -11.27
N ARG A 138 18.80 9.66 -11.17
CA ARG A 138 18.21 10.12 -9.92
C ARG A 138 16.96 9.32 -9.62
N ALA A 139 16.79 8.91 -8.37
CA ALA A 139 15.52 8.37 -7.89
C ALA A 139 15.17 8.97 -6.53
N LEU A 140 13.88 9.09 -6.27
CA LEU A 140 13.31 9.48 -5.00
C LEU A 140 12.59 8.27 -4.41
N VAL A 141 12.83 7.95 -3.14
CA VAL A 141 12.13 6.91 -2.40
C VAL A 141 11.38 7.56 -1.26
N VAL A 142 10.09 7.29 -1.17
CA VAL A 142 9.20 7.84 -0.14
C VAL A 142 8.41 6.68 0.45
N THR A 143 8.52 6.46 1.76
CA THR A 143 7.77 5.44 2.48
C THR A 143 6.53 6.07 3.12
N GLN A 144 5.39 5.44 2.88
CA GLN A 144 4.09 5.85 3.37
C GLN A 144 3.39 4.69 4.08
N VAL A 145 2.54 5.05 5.04
CA VAL A 145 1.71 4.10 5.80
C VAL A 145 0.20 4.33 5.60
N ASP A 146 -0.20 5.38 4.85
CA ASP A 146 -1.60 5.83 4.74
C ASP A 146 -2.38 5.30 3.53
N GLY A 147 -2.08 4.08 3.08
CA GLY A 147 -2.81 3.44 1.99
C GLY A 147 -4.26 3.10 2.38
N LYS A 148 -5.17 3.00 1.40
CA LYS A 148 -6.52 2.43 1.62
C LYS A 148 -6.47 1.02 2.23
N THR A 149 -5.35 0.33 2.03
CA THR A 149 -5.07 -1.01 2.56
C THR A 149 -4.37 -0.99 3.92
N GLY A 150 -3.90 0.16 4.40
CA GLY A 150 -3.16 0.29 5.67
C GLY A 150 -1.81 -0.42 5.68
N CYS A 151 -1.15 -0.55 4.52
CA CYS A 151 0.14 -1.23 4.38
C CYS A 151 1.30 -0.23 4.39
N VAL A 152 2.45 -0.63 4.91
CA VAL A 152 3.73 0.03 4.61
C VAL A 152 3.99 -0.10 3.11
N HIS A 153 4.27 1.02 2.44
CA HIS A 153 4.55 1.03 1.01
C HIS A 153 5.49 2.16 0.59
N ASN A 154 6.30 1.90 -0.43
CA ASN A 154 7.23 2.84 -1.01
C ASN A 154 6.69 3.39 -2.34
N HIS A 155 6.72 4.70 -2.49
CA HIS A 155 6.69 5.41 -3.75
C HIS A 155 8.12 5.66 -4.21
N ILE A 156 8.56 4.92 -5.22
CA ILE A 156 9.86 5.07 -5.85
C ILE A 156 9.67 5.81 -7.17
N VAL A 157 10.23 7.00 -7.29
CA VAL A 157 10.13 7.86 -8.47
C VAL A 157 11.49 7.95 -9.15
N ILE A 158 11.61 7.37 -10.33
CA ILE A 158 12.88 7.26 -11.06
C ILE A 158 12.87 8.26 -12.24
N ASP A 159 13.93 9.08 -12.35
CA ASP A 159 14.08 10.03 -13.46
C ASP A 159 14.10 9.28 -14.80
N SER A 160 13.36 9.74 -15.80
CA SER A 160 13.42 9.10 -17.11
C SER A 160 14.77 9.32 -17.79
N ILE A 161 15.55 10.34 -17.40
CA ILE A 161 16.81 10.69 -18.06
C ILE A 161 18.01 10.32 -17.18
N ASP A 162 18.95 9.61 -17.76
CA ASP A 162 20.24 9.34 -17.13
C ASP A 162 21.04 10.65 -17.02
N LYS A 163 21.46 11.04 -15.81
CA LYS A 163 22.10 12.35 -15.61
C LYS A 163 23.48 12.47 -16.26
N ALA A 164 24.17 11.35 -16.47
CA ALA A 164 25.51 11.31 -17.05
C ALA A 164 25.46 11.20 -18.58
N THR A 165 24.59 10.33 -19.10
CA THR A 165 24.58 9.98 -20.53
C THR A 165 23.45 10.62 -21.32
N GLY A 166 22.44 11.20 -20.66
CA GLY A 166 21.23 11.73 -21.30
C GLY A 166 20.32 10.67 -21.90
N LYS A 167 20.64 9.38 -21.76
CA LYS A 167 19.85 8.27 -22.31
C LYS A 167 18.50 8.19 -21.57
N SER A 168 17.45 7.91 -22.33
CA SER A 168 16.12 7.67 -21.75
C SER A 168 16.07 6.31 -21.07
N PHE A 169 15.29 6.21 -20.00
CA PHE A 169 15.09 4.99 -19.23
C PHE A 169 14.37 3.95 -20.09
N ALA A 170 14.87 2.72 -20.07
CA ALA A 170 14.29 1.64 -20.84
C ALA A 170 13.01 1.14 -20.14
N SER A 171 11.85 1.36 -20.77
CA SER A 171 10.56 0.93 -20.22
C SER A 171 10.47 -0.59 -20.01
N SER A 172 11.33 -1.38 -20.66
CA SER A 172 11.50 -2.82 -20.40
C SER A 172 11.84 -3.11 -18.94
N ASN A 173 12.63 -2.26 -18.29
CA ASN A 173 13.12 -2.50 -16.93
C ASN A 173 12.00 -2.44 -15.87
N VAL A 174 10.88 -1.79 -16.20
CA VAL A 174 9.71 -1.69 -15.33
C VAL A 174 8.52 -2.51 -15.83
N LYS A 175 8.69 -3.33 -16.87
CA LYS A 175 7.66 -4.35 -17.21
C LYS A 175 7.50 -5.27 -16.02
N HIS A 176 6.27 -5.58 -15.63
CA HIS A 176 5.97 -6.33 -14.40
C HIS A 176 6.81 -7.60 -14.25
N SER A 177 6.98 -8.40 -15.32
CA SER A 177 7.80 -9.62 -15.26
C SER A 177 9.29 -9.39 -14.98
N ILE A 178 9.85 -8.27 -15.43
CA ILE A 178 11.25 -7.91 -15.18
C ILE A 178 11.35 -7.25 -13.80
N LEU A 179 10.44 -6.32 -13.49
CA LEU A 179 10.37 -5.63 -12.21
C LEU A 179 10.22 -6.59 -11.04
N SER A 180 9.30 -7.57 -11.12
CA SER A 180 9.13 -8.58 -10.08
C SER A 180 10.38 -9.44 -9.92
N LYS A 181 11.03 -9.85 -11.01
CA LYS A 181 12.30 -10.59 -10.93
C LYS A 181 13.42 -9.78 -10.27
N THR A 182 13.56 -8.50 -10.64
CA THR A 182 14.53 -7.59 -10.03
C THR A 182 14.23 -7.41 -8.54
N HIS A 183 12.96 -7.23 -8.20
CA HIS A 183 12.50 -7.09 -6.81
C HIS A 183 12.81 -8.34 -5.98
N ASP A 184 12.45 -9.52 -6.47
CA ASP A 184 12.69 -10.79 -5.76
C ASP A 184 14.20 -11.05 -5.60
N ALA A 185 15.01 -10.69 -6.60
CA ALA A 185 16.47 -10.76 -6.51
C ALA A 185 17.06 -9.78 -5.47
N VAL A 186 16.52 -8.55 -5.40
CA VAL A 186 16.90 -7.57 -4.37
C VAL A 186 16.55 -8.10 -2.99
N LEU A 187 15.32 -8.61 -2.79
CA LEU A 187 14.92 -9.21 -1.52
C LEU A 187 15.83 -10.37 -1.12
N ALA A 188 16.10 -11.30 -2.04
CA ALA A 188 17.01 -12.43 -1.80
C ALA A 188 18.43 -11.97 -1.41
N ALA A 189 18.97 -10.96 -2.10
CA ALA A 189 20.28 -10.39 -1.77
C ALA A 189 20.31 -9.73 -0.39
N GLN A 190 19.18 -9.21 0.08
CA GLN A 190 19.00 -8.64 1.41
C GLN A 190 18.66 -9.70 2.48
N GLY A 191 18.77 -11.00 2.15
CA GLY A 191 18.53 -12.10 3.09
C GLY A 191 17.06 -12.48 3.28
N TYR A 192 16.18 -11.98 2.41
CA TYR A 192 14.74 -12.24 2.46
C TYR A 192 14.30 -13.36 1.52
N GLU A 193 13.32 -14.12 1.97
CA GLU A 193 12.59 -15.08 1.15
C GLU A 193 11.22 -14.47 0.82
N GLN A 194 11.01 -14.12 -0.46
CA GLN A 194 9.72 -13.61 -0.93
C GLN A 194 8.66 -14.70 -0.82
N ARG A 195 7.79 -14.58 0.18
CA ARG A 195 6.60 -15.39 0.33
C ARG A 195 5.46 -14.65 -0.34
N ASN A 196 5.19 -15.02 -1.60
CA ASN A 196 3.95 -14.64 -2.30
C ASN A 196 2.70 -15.28 -1.66
N GLU A 197 2.84 -15.91 -0.50
CA GLU A 197 1.77 -16.09 0.45
C GLU A 197 1.43 -14.72 1.04
N LEU A 198 0.74 -13.87 0.25
CA LEU A 198 -0.50 -13.38 0.82
C LEU A 198 -1.27 -14.67 1.14
N THR A 199 -1.11 -15.19 2.36
CA THR A 199 -2.16 -16.01 2.94
C THR A 199 -3.43 -15.24 2.63
N SER A 200 -4.34 -15.88 1.92
CA SER A 200 -5.59 -15.32 1.42
C SER A 200 -6.53 -14.79 2.52
N THR A 201 -6.01 -14.59 3.73
CA THR A 201 -6.60 -13.94 4.89
C THR A 201 -6.62 -12.42 4.75
N GLY A 202 -5.73 -11.83 3.95
CA GLY A 202 -5.77 -10.41 3.60
C GLY A 202 -6.71 -10.11 2.44
N TRP A 203 -8.02 -10.32 2.64
CA TRP A 203 -9.10 -9.94 1.73
C TRP A 203 -8.78 -10.19 0.23
N GLU A 204 -9.06 -11.39 -0.29
CA GLU A 204 -9.66 -11.45 -1.62
C GLU A 204 -10.87 -10.52 -1.55
N LEU A 205 -10.69 -9.24 -1.93
CA LEU A 205 -11.77 -8.30 -2.13
C LEU A 205 -12.59 -8.93 -3.25
N LYS A 206 -13.54 -9.78 -2.87
CA LYS A 206 -14.56 -10.35 -3.76
C LYS A 206 -15.03 -9.17 -4.56
N GLU A 207 -14.65 -9.14 -5.83
CA GLU A 207 -14.87 -8.00 -6.70
C GLU A 207 -16.37 -7.68 -6.59
N LYS A 208 -16.78 -6.40 -6.61
CA LYS A 208 -18.20 -6.05 -6.40
C LYS A 208 -19.14 -6.84 -7.34
N SER A 209 -18.64 -7.27 -8.49
CA SER A 209 -19.24 -8.25 -9.43
C SER A 209 -19.41 -9.65 -8.82
N GLU A 210 -18.38 -10.25 -8.21
CA GLU A 210 -18.44 -11.56 -7.56
C GLU A 210 -19.44 -11.57 -6.39
N ARG A 211 -19.43 -10.52 -5.56
CA ARG A 211 -20.38 -10.40 -4.43
C ARG A 211 -21.82 -10.32 -4.93
N ARG A 212 -22.09 -9.47 -5.92
CA ARG A 212 -23.42 -9.37 -6.55
C ARG A 212 -23.85 -10.68 -7.21
N GLY A 213 -22.93 -11.39 -7.84
CA GLY A 213 -23.20 -12.71 -8.44
C GLY A 213 -23.55 -13.75 -7.37
N LEU A 214 -22.81 -13.77 -6.25
CA LEU A 214 -23.07 -14.64 -5.12
C LEU A 214 -24.41 -14.32 -4.45
N ASP A 215 -24.72 -13.05 -4.20
CA ASP A 215 -26.00 -12.63 -3.62
C ASP A 215 -27.17 -13.05 -4.52
N LYS A 216 -27.02 -12.91 -5.85
CA LYS A 216 -28.04 -13.36 -6.80
C LYS A 216 -28.22 -14.88 -6.75
N HIS A 217 -27.13 -15.64 -6.67
CA HIS A 217 -27.17 -17.09 -6.53
C HIS A 217 -27.80 -17.53 -5.20
N GLN A 218 -27.46 -16.89 -4.09
CA GLN A 218 -28.04 -17.20 -2.78
C GLN A 218 -29.55 -16.95 -2.75
N LYS A 219 -30.00 -15.81 -3.32
CA LYS A 219 -31.45 -15.53 -3.47
C LYS A 219 -32.15 -16.57 -4.34
N TRP A 220 -31.52 -16.97 -5.45
CA TRP A 220 -32.03 -18.04 -6.31
C TRP A 220 -32.14 -19.37 -5.56
N SER A 221 -31.08 -19.78 -4.86
CA SER A 221 -31.03 -21.03 -4.07
C SER A 221 -32.02 -21.03 -2.90
N ALA A 222 -32.35 -19.87 -2.35
CA ALA A 222 -33.37 -19.70 -1.31
C ALA A 222 -34.81 -19.71 -1.87
N GLY A 223 -34.99 -19.96 -3.18
CA GLY A 223 -36.30 -20.08 -3.83
C GLY A 223 -36.91 -18.75 -4.30
N ALA A 224 -36.18 -17.62 -4.23
CA ALA A 224 -36.72 -16.32 -4.65
C ALA A 224 -36.95 -16.21 -6.17
N SER A 225 -36.38 -17.13 -6.96
CA SER A 225 -36.55 -17.18 -8.42
C SER A 225 -36.41 -18.61 -8.94
N SER A 226 -37.21 -19.53 -8.37
CA SER A 226 -37.18 -20.97 -8.72
C SER A 226 -37.55 -21.28 -10.18
N SER A 227 -38.19 -20.35 -10.88
CA SER A 227 -38.53 -20.46 -12.30
C SER A 227 -37.42 -20.02 -13.26
N GLU A 228 -36.37 -19.35 -12.76
CA GLU A 228 -35.23 -18.92 -13.58
C GLU A 228 -34.07 -19.92 -13.46
N PRO A 229 -33.25 -20.09 -14.51
CA PRO A 229 -32.03 -20.88 -14.40
C PRO A 229 -31.05 -20.22 -13.42
N GLU A 230 -30.24 -21.06 -12.77
CA GLU A 230 -29.19 -20.66 -11.85
C GLU A 230 -28.38 -19.48 -12.45
N PRO A 231 -28.22 -18.37 -11.72
CA PRO A 231 -27.43 -17.25 -12.19
C PRO A 231 -25.94 -17.60 -12.14
N PHE A 232 -25.18 -17.12 -13.12
CA PHE A 232 -23.73 -17.26 -13.09
C PHE A 232 -23.15 -16.55 -11.85
N SER A 233 -22.32 -17.29 -11.10
CA SER A 233 -21.58 -16.74 -9.97
C SER A 233 -20.12 -17.19 -10.02
N PHE A 234 -19.21 -16.22 -9.99
CA PHE A 234 -17.78 -16.49 -9.97
C PHE A 234 -17.36 -17.24 -8.71
N ALA A 235 -17.98 -16.93 -7.57
CA ALA A 235 -17.71 -17.58 -6.30
C ALA A 235 -18.14 -19.05 -6.33
N VAL A 236 -19.32 -19.36 -6.91
CA VAL A 236 -19.81 -20.75 -7.04
C VAL A 236 -18.94 -21.55 -7.99
N LEU A 237 -18.49 -20.95 -9.09
CA LEU A 237 -17.54 -21.60 -9.99
C LEU A 237 -16.21 -21.93 -9.28
N LYS A 238 -15.63 -20.98 -8.53
CA LYS A 238 -14.42 -21.23 -7.72
C LYS A 238 -14.64 -22.37 -6.72
N ASP A 239 -15.79 -22.37 -6.05
CA ASP A 239 -16.15 -23.37 -5.04
C ASP A 239 -16.24 -24.78 -5.63
N ARG A 240 -16.99 -24.96 -6.72
CA ARG A 240 -17.08 -26.23 -7.45
C ARG A 240 -15.71 -26.76 -7.90
N ILE A 241 -14.82 -25.87 -8.36
CA ILE A 241 -13.45 -26.26 -8.74
C ILE A 241 -12.66 -26.75 -7.53
N ARG A 242 -12.78 -26.10 -6.36
CA ARG A 242 -12.11 -26.54 -5.13
C ARG A 242 -12.66 -27.89 -4.66
N THR A 243 -13.97 -28.10 -4.68
CA THR A 243 -14.58 -29.40 -4.38
C THR A 243 -14.00 -30.51 -5.27
N ALA A 244 -13.83 -30.25 -6.57
CA ALA A 244 -13.21 -31.22 -7.48
C ALA A 244 -11.72 -31.46 -7.17
N LEU A 245 -10.98 -30.45 -6.71
CA LEU A 245 -9.56 -30.61 -6.31
C LEU A 245 -9.39 -31.43 -5.02
N GLU A 246 -10.37 -31.38 -4.12
CA GLU A 246 -10.37 -32.16 -2.88
C GLU A 246 -10.62 -33.66 -3.12
N ALA A 247 -11.30 -34.01 -4.21
CA ALA A 247 -11.54 -35.41 -4.55
C ALA A 247 -10.23 -36.16 -4.85
N THR A 248 -10.16 -37.42 -4.37
CA THR A 248 -8.99 -38.30 -4.51
C THR A 248 -9.16 -39.38 -5.59
N GLY A 249 -10.33 -39.44 -6.23
CA GLY A 249 -10.74 -40.51 -7.14
C GLY A 249 -10.18 -40.45 -8.57
N TYR A 250 -9.34 -39.47 -8.90
CA TYR A 250 -8.77 -39.31 -10.24
C TYR A 250 -7.24 -39.24 -10.19
N THR A 251 -6.60 -39.83 -11.19
CA THR A 251 -5.12 -39.90 -11.31
C THR A 251 -4.61 -39.38 -12.65
N ASP A 252 -5.48 -38.79 -13.45
CA ASP A 252 -5.19 -38.14 -14.72
C ASP A 252 -6.13 -36.94 -14.95
N PHE A 253 -5.89 -36.21 -16.04
CA PHE A 253 -6.67 -35.01 -16.37
C PHE A 253 -8.10 -35.35 -16.80
N ASP A 254 -8.32 -36.47 -17.47
CA ASP A 254 -9.64 -36.87 -17.96
C ASP A 254 -10.56 -37.23 -16.78
N GLY A 255 -10.03 -37.93 -15.76
CA GLY A 255 -10.72 -38.17 -14.51
C GLY A 255 -11.01 -36.89 -13.73
N TYR A 256 -10.08 -35.93 -13.72
CA TYR A 256 -10.34 -34.60 -13.13
C TYR A 256 -11.47 -33.87 -13.86
N ALA A 257 -11.49 -33.91 -15.20
CA ALA A 257 -12.55 -33.33 -16.01
C ALA A 257 -13.91 -34.01 -15.76
N GLN A 258 -13.93 -35.32 -15.51
CA GLN A 258 -15.13 -36.05 -15.15
C GLN A 258 -15.67 -35.62 -13.78
N VAL A 259 -14.83 -35.52 -12.75
CA VAL A 259 -15.23 -35.03 -11.42
C VAL A 259 -15.75 -33.59 -11.50
N LEU A 260 -15.13 -32.74 -12.30
CA LEU A 260 -15.65 -31.39 -12.55
C LEU A 260 -17.04 -31.40 -13.19
N ALA A 261 -17.27 -32.30 -14.15
CA ALA A 261 -18.56 -32.40 -14.82
C ALA A 261 -19.69 -32.79 -13.85
N GLU A 262 -19.40 -33.64 -12.86
CA GLU A 262 -20.35 -34.04 -11.80
C GLU A 262 -20.75 -32.85 -10.90
N VAL A 263 -19.80 -31.96 -10.58
CA VAL A 263 -20.09 -30.71 -9.85
C VAL A 263 -20.57 -29.57 -10.76
N GLY A 264 -20.89 -29.86 -12.03
CA GLY A 264 -21.46 -28.90 -12.96
C GLY A 264 -20.44 -27.90 -13.51
N VAL A 265 -19.23 -28.35 -13.82
CA VAL A 265 -18.18 -27.54 -14.45
C VAL A 265 -17.56 -28.30 -15.62
N VAL A 266 -17.36 -27.63 -16.75
CA VAL A 266 -16.60 -28.17 -17.88
C VAL A 266 -15.24 -27.50 -17.93
N VAL A 267 -14.18 -28.27 -18.13
CA VAL A 267 -12.81 -27.76 -18.31
C VAL A 267 -12.30 -28.08 -19.71
N GLU A 268 -11.60 -27.13 -20.31
CA GLU A 268 -10.95 -27.26 -21.61
C GLU A 268 -9.48 -26.82 -21.51
N GLN A 269 -8.58 -27.62 -22.09
CA GLN A 269 -7.19 -27.23 -22.31
C GLN A 269 -7.09 -26.27 -23.52
N ARG A 270 -6.21 -25.29 -23.43
CA ARG A 270 -6.04 -24.21 -24.42
C ARG A 270 -4.57 -23.77 -24.52
N GLY A 271 -4.21 -23.31 -25.72
CA GLY A 271 -2.95 -22.63 -26.00
C GLY A 271 -1.90 -23.56 -26.60
N GLU A 272 -0.84 -22.97 -27.15
CA GLU A 272 0.29 -23.74 -27.69
C GLU A 272 0.93 -24.53 -26.54
N LYS A 273 0.98 -25.86 -26.67
CA LYS A 273 1.37 -26.83 -25.63
C LYS A 273 0.37 -27.07 -24.47
N GLY A 274 -0.89 -26.63 -24.57
CA GLY A 274 -1.95 -27.03 -23.62
C GLY A 274 -1.86 -26.43 -22.20
N ARG A 275 -0.93 -25.50 -21.94
CA ARG A 275 -0.68 -24.97 -20.58
C ARG A 275 -1.78 -24.07 -19.99
N GLY A 276 -2.79 -23.68 -20.76
CA GLY A 276 -3.89 -22.84 -20.28
C GLY A 276 -5.16 -23.66 -20.04
N LEU A 277 -5.82 -23.47 -18.90
CA LEU A 277 -7.14 -24.05 -18.63
C LEU A 277 -8.25 -23.01 -18.73
N THR A 278 -9.41 -23.44 -19.24
CA THR A 278 -10.63 -22.64 -19.26
C THR A 278 -11.78 -23.44 -18.67
N TYR A 279 -12.49 -22.85 -17.72
CA TYR A 279 -13.60 -23.46 -17.00
C TYR A 279 -14.92 -22.82 -17.43
N GLN A 280 -15.97 -23.63 -17.52
CA GLN A 280 -17.31 -23.23 -17.89
C GLN A 280 -18.29 -23.76 -16.85
N MET A 281 -19.06 -22.86 -16.23
CA MET A 281 -20.06 -23.25 -15.24
C MET A 281 -21.32 -23.76 -15.95
N LYS A 282 -21.70 -25.02 -15.71
CA LYS A 282 -23.03 -25.53 -16.06
C LYS A 282 -24.02 -25.04 -15.01
N ARG A 283 -25.01 -24.28 -15.44
CA ARG A 283 -26.03 -23.68 -14.57
C ARG A 283 -27.17 -24.68 -14.40
N ARG A 284 -27.89 -24.68 -13.28
CA ARG A 284 -29.10 -25.51 -13.14
C ARG A 284 -30.32 -24.85 -13.78
N GLY A 285 -31.11 -25.61 -14.52
CA GLY A 285 -32.40 -25.19 -15.08
C GLY A 285 -33.51 -25.18 -14.03
N ALA A 286 -34.72 -24.81 -14.45
CA ALA A 286 -35.91 -24.83 -13.58
C ALA A 286 -36.34 -26.26 -13.20
N ASP A 287 -35.89 -27.26 -13.97
CA ASP A 287 -36.03 -28.70 -13.73
C ASP A 287 -34.95 -29.26 -12.79
N GLY A 288 -33.98 -28.44 -12.38
CA GLY A 288 -32.86 -28.84 -11.52
C GLY A 288 -31.70 -29.50 -12.26
N GLU A 289 -31.87 -29.81 -13.55
CA GLU A 289 -30.84 -30.38 -14.42
C GLU A 289 -29.83 -29.33 -14.87
N TYR A 290 -28.62 -29.76 -15.23
CA TYR A 290 -27.61 -28.84 -15.75
C TYR A 290 -27.92 -28.42 -17.19
N ILE A 291 -28.01 -27.12 -17.44
CA ILE A 291 -28.13 -26.54 -18.78
C ILE A 291 -26.75 -26.38 -19.43
N GLU A 292 -26.72 -26.42 -20.76
CA GLU A 292 -25.49 -26.17 -21.52
C GLU A 292 -24.94 -24.77 -21.25
N PRO A 293 -23.62 -24.64 -21.01
CA PRO A 293 -23.02 -23.38 -20.63
C PRO A 293 -23.00 -22.41 -21.81
N SER A 294 -23.33 -21.16 -21.52
CA SER A 294 -23.23 -20.08 -22.50
C SER A 294 -21.80 -19.50 -22.54
N PRO A 295 -21.41 -18.74 -23.59
CA PRO A 295 -20.12 -18.04 -23.59
C PRO A 295 -19.91 -17.12 -22.37
N GLY A 296 -21.01 -16.62 -21.77
CA GLY A 296 -21.00 -15.81 -20.55
C GLY A 296 -20.58 -16.56 -19.29
N ASP A 297 -20.63 -17.89 -19.30
CA ASP A 297 -20.33 -18.79 -18.18
C ASP A 297 -18.86 -19.25 -18.15
N ARG A 298 -18.07 -18.80 -19.14
CA ARG A 298 -16.68 -19.21 -19.37
C ARG A 298 -15.67 -18.31 -18.69
N ARG A 299 -14.74 -18.87 -17.90
CA ARG A 299 -13.65 -18.14 -17.24
C ARG A 299 -12.31 -18.84 -17.43
N ARG A 300 -11.27 -18.05 -17.66
CA ARG A 300 -9.89 -18.56 -17.77
C ARG A 300 -9.35 -18.86 -16.38
N ALA A 301 -8.52 -19.90 -16.26
CA ALA A 301 -7.81 -20.26 -15.03
C ALA A 301 -7.13 -19.06 -14.36
N SER A 302 -6.44 -18.23 -15.17
CA SER A 302 -5.73 -17.04 -14.68
C SER A 302 -6.62 -15.98 -14.03
N ARG A 303 -7.94 -16.02 -14.24
CA ARG A 303 -8.91 -15.15 -13.56
C ARG A 303 -9.43 -15.76 -12.26
N LEU A 304 -9.41 -17.09 -12.15
CA LEU A 304 -9.99 -17.83 -11.02
C LEU A 304 -9.02 -17.97 -9.85
N GLY A 305 -7.72 -17.86 -10.11
CA GLY A 305 -6.65 -17.92 -9.11
C GLY A 305 -5.69 -19.07 -9.38
N ARG A 306 -4.61 -19.14 -8.60
CA ARG A 306 -3.54 -20.15 -8.77
C ARG A 306 -4.07 -21.58 -8.70
N PHE A 307 -5.04 -21.84 -7.81
CA PHE A 307 -5.59 -23.18 -7.62
C PHE A 307 -6.25 -23.77 -8.88
N ALA A 308 -6.73 -22.93 -9.80
CA ALA A 308 -7.35 -23.35 -11.06
C ALA A 308 -6.34 -23.46 -12.22
N MET A 309 -5.04 -23.21 -11.98
CA MET A 309 -4.01 -23.31 -13.01
C MET A 309 -3.58 -24.77 -13.22
N LEU A 310 -3.11 -25.09 -14.43
CA LEU A 310 -2.71 -26.45 -14.80
C LEU A 310 -1.65 -27.01 -13.85
N ASP A 311 -0.64 -26.22 -13.48
CA ASP A 311 0.42 -26.65 -12.57
C ASP A 311 -0.15 -27.19 -11.24
N GLN A 312 -1.17 -26.53 -10.66
CA GLN A 312 -1.81 -27.01 -9.42
C GLN A 312 -2.65 -28.28 -9.64
N VAL A 313 -3.33 -28.37 -10.78
CA VAL A 313 -4.13 -29.54 -11.17
C VAL A 313 -3.20 -30.75 -11.34
N GLU A 314 -2.05 -30.57 -11.98
CA GLU A 314 -1.02 -31.60 -12.16
C GLU A 314 -0.42 -32.04 -10.81
N GLU A 315 -0.11 -31.10 -9.91
CA GLU A 315 0.31 -31.44 -8.53
C GLU A 315 -0.75 -32.28 -7.81
N THR A 316 -2.03 -31.94 -7.96
CA THR A 316 -3.15 -32.66 -7.34
C THR A 316 -3.30 -34.06 -7.93
N ILE A 317 -3.17 -34.19 -9.25
CA ILE A 317 -3.17 -35.47 -9.96
C ILE A 317 -2.01 -36.35 -9.47
N GLN A 318 -0.81 -35.79 -9.36
CA GLN A 318 0.36 -36.52 -8.86
C GLN A 318 0.17 -36.99 -7.42
N ARG A 319 -0.37 -36.12 -6.55
CA ARG A 319 -0.73 -36.48 -5.16
C ARG A 319 -1.71 -37.65 -5.14
N ASN A 320 -2.78 -37.60 -5.94
CA ASN A 320 -3.77 -38.67 -5.99
C ASN A 320 -3.17 -39.97 -6.55
N ALA A 321 -2.30 -39.90 -7.56
CA ALA A 321 -1.59 -41.05 -8.10
C ALA A 321 -0.66 -41.69 -7.05
N GLN A 322 0.01 -40.89 -6.22
CA GLN A 322 0.82 -41.39 -5.10
C GLN A 322 -0.04 -42.07 -4.03
N LEU A 323 -1.19 -41.47 -3.67
CA LEU A 323 -2.14 -42.07 -2.72
C LEU A 323 -2.68 -43.40 -3.25
N ALA A 324 -3.03 -43.47 -4.54
CA ALA A 324 -3.47 -44.70 -5.19
C ALA A 324 -2.36 -45.77 -5.19
N ALA A 325 -1.11 -45.38 -5.45
CA ALA A 325 0.04 -46.29 -5.41
C ALA A 325 0.34 -46.81 -3.98
N GLN A 326 0.13 -45.99 -2.95
CA GLN A 326 0.30 -46.38 -1.55
C GLN A 326 -0.83 -47.29 -1.06
N ALA A 327 -2.05 -47.09 -1.55
CA ALA A 327 -3.21 -47.92 -1.24
C ALA A 327 -3.22 -49.25 -2.01
N ALA A 328 -2.45 -49.37 -3.10
CA ALA A 328 -2.30 -50.63 -3.82
C ALA A 328 -1.68 -51.69 -2.89
N PRO A 329 -2.27 -52.90 -2.82
CA PRO A 329 -1.69 -53.97 -2.00
C PRO A 329 -0.28 -54.25 -2.51
N LYS A 330 0.72 -54.04 -1.65
CA LYS A 330 2.10 -54.41 -1.97
C LYS A 330 2.10 -55.89 -2.36
N PRO A 331 2.70 -56.28 -3.50
CA PRO A 331 2.80 -57.69 -3.86
C PRO A 331 3.47 -58.40 -2.70
N ALA A 332 2.85 -59.49 -2.21
CA ALA A 332 3.37 -60.26 -1.10
C ALA A 332 4.83 -60.64 -1.41
N MET A 333 5.78 -60.10 -0.64
CA MET A 333 7.19 -60.41 -0.82
C MET A 333 7.36 -61.93 -0.64
N SER A 334 7.94 -62.58 -1.64
CA SER A 334 8.28 -64.00 -1.52
C SER A 334 9.24 -64.21 -0.34
N ALA A 335 9.22 -65.40 0.26
CA ALA A 335 10.13 -65.73 1.37
C ALA A 335 11.62 -65.54 1.01
N ALA A 336 11.97 -65.61 -0.28
CA ALA A 336 13.31 -65.31 -0.77
C ALA A 336 13.65 -63.81 -0.69
N GLN A 337 12.69 -62.93 -1.02
CA GLN A 337 12.87 -61.48 -0.94
C GLN A 337 12.93 -60.99 0.51
N MET A 338 12.17 -61.61 1.42
CA MET A 338 12.29 -61.31 2.86
C MET A 338 13.67 -61.69 3.42
N ARG A 339 14.24 -62.83 3.00
CA ARG A 339 15.59 -63.24 3.42
C ARG A 339 16.67 -62.30 2.87
N ALA A 340 16.55 -61.86 1.63
CA ALA A 340 17.50 -60.91 1.04
C ALA A 340 17.45 -59.54 1.73
N ALA A 341 16.25 -59.05 2.05
CA ALA A 341 16.08 -57.79 2.77
C ALA A 341 16.62 -57.85 4.21
N MET A 342 16.40 -58.97 4.92
CA MET A 342 17.00 -59.19 6.24
C MET A 342 18.52 -59.28 6.18
N ALA A 343 19.09 -59.93 5.15
CA ALA A 343 20.54 -59.99 4.97
C ALA A 343 21.15 -58.60 4.73
N SER A 344 20.55 -57.79 3.85
CA SER A 344 20.99 -56.41 3.60
C SER A 344 20.91 -55.54 4.85
N SER A 345 19.81 -55.64 5.61
CA SER A 345 19.65 -54.90 6.87
C SER A 345 20.68 -55.32 7.93
N LEU A 346 21.09 -56.59 7.93
CA LEU A 346 22.13 -57.08 8.84
C LEU A 346 23.51 -56.55 8.42
N ASP A 347 23.79 -56.49 7.12
CA ASP A 347 25.04 -55.96 6.58
C ASP A 347 25.17 -54.46 6.87
N ASP A 348 24.09 -53.69 6.72
CA ASP A 348 24.04 -52.26 7.06
C ASP A 348 24.29 -52.03 8.57
N ALA A 349 23.63 -52.82 9.44
CA ALA A 349 23.84 -52.75 10.88
C ALA A 349 25.28 -53.13 11.30
N LEU A 350 25.89 -54.10 10.60
CA LEU A 350 27.29 -54.47 10.82
C LEU A 350 28.26 -53.39 10.31
N ALA A 351 27.92 -52.70 9.22
CA ALA A 351 28.72 -51.59 8.70
C ALA A 351 28.69 -50.38 9.65
N GLU A 352 27.53 -50.05 10.21
CA GLU A 352 27.37 -49.00 11.21
C GLU A 352 28.18 -49.31 12.47
N ARG A 353 28.09 -50.55 12.99
CA ARG A 353 28.85 -50.99 14.16
C ARG A 353 30.38 -51.01 13.93
N ARG A 354 30.83 -51.27 12.69
CA ARG A 354 32.25 -51.14 12.31
C ARG A 354 32.69 -49.67 12.27
N SER A 355 31.85 -48.78 11.78
CA SER A 355 32.10 -47.33 11.78
C SER A 355 32.23 -46.79 13.22
N GLU A 356 31.31 -47.17 14.10
CA GLU A 356 31.36 -46.80 15.52
C GLU A 356 32.62 -47.35 16.21
N SER A 357 32.99 -48.60 15.92
CA SER A 357 34.20 -49.22 16.47
C SER A 357 35.47 -48.52 15.98
N ALA A 358 35.51 -48.11 14.71
CA ALA A 358 36.64 -47.36 14.14
C ALA A 358 36.75 -45.95 14.75
N ALA A 359 35.62 -45.27 14.97
CA ALA A 359 35.57 -43.97 15.64
C ALA A 359 36.04 -44.06 17.10
N ALA A 360 35.65 -45.13 17.82
CA ALA A 360 36.11 -45.36 19.19
C ALA A 360 37.63 -45.60 19.26
N LEU A 361 38.20 -46.35 18.32
CA LEU A 361 39.64 -46.59 18.24
C LEU A 361 40.42 -45.31 17.92
N ALA A 362 39.90 -44.48 17.01
CA ALA A 362 40.50 -43.17 16.71
C ALA A 362 40.48 -42.24 17.93
N ALA A 363 39.39 -42.23 18.69
CA ALA A 363 39.30 -41.46 19.93
C ALA A 363 40.31 -41.93 21.00
N GLN A 364 40.57 -43.24 21.08
CA GLN A 364 41.57 -43.79 21.99
C GLN A 364 43.00 -43.34 21.63
N TRP A 365 43.35 -43.37 20.34
CA TRP A 365 44.65 -42.85 19.89
C TRP A 365 44.82 -41.34 20.12
N GLU A 366 43.75 -40.56 19.96
CA GLU A 366 43.77 -39.13 20.27
C GLU A 366 44.01 -38.87 21.77
N GLN A 367 43.41 -39.69 22.65
CA GLN A 367 43.66 -39.62 24.10
C GLN A 367 45.10 -39.99 24.45
N GLU A 368 45.65 -41.04 23.85
CA GLU A 368 47.05 -41.43 24.04
C GLU A 368 48.01 -40.32 23.58
N ARG A 369 47.76 -39.72 22.41
CA ARG A 369 48.54 -38.58 21.90
C ARG A 369 48.50 -37.38 22.84
N ARG A 370 47.32 -37.03 23.38
CA ARG A 370 47.18 -35.95 24.37
C ARG A 370 47.91 -36.26 25.68
N ALA A 371 47.89 -37.52 26.12
CA ALA A 371 48.62 -37.94 27.31
C ALA A 371 50.14 -37.85 27.10
N GLU A 372 50.63 -38.22 25.91
CA GLU A 372 52.04 -38.06 25.53
C GLU A 372 52.46 -36.59 25.46
N GLU A 373 51.62 -35.72 24.88
CA GLU A 373 51.86 -34.27 24.83
C GLU A 373 51.91 -33.67 26.25
N MET A 374 50.98 -34.05 27.12
CA MET A 374 50.96 -33.61 28.53
C MET A 374 52.21 -34.09 29.28
N MET A 375 52.66 -35.31 29.05
CA MET A 375 53.90 -35.84 29.63
C MET A 375 55.15 -35.15 29.08
N ALA A 376 55.16 -34.77 27.80
CA ALA A 376 56.24 -34.01 27.19
C ALA A 376 56.29 -32.56 27.72
N GLU A 377 55.13 -31.94 27.94
CA GLU A 377 55.00 -30.61 28.52
C GLU A 377 55.43 -30.60 30.00
N ALA A 378 55.03 -31.60 30.78
CA ALA A 378 55.49 -31.78 32.15
C ALA A 378 57.02 -31.96 32.24
N ARG A 379 57.64 -32.67 31.28
CA ARG A 379 59.11 -32.77 31.19
C ARG A 379 59.76 -31.43 30.86
N ARG A 380 59.16 -30.62 29.98
CA ARG A 380 59.65 -29.26 29.69
C ARG A 380 59.54 -28.34 30.90
N ALA A 381 58.39 -28.35 31.59
CA ALA A 381 58.18 -27.55 32.80
C ALA A 381 59.13 -27.96 33.93
N GLY A 382 59.39 -29.26 34.12
CA GLY A 382 60.39 -29.75 35.07
C GLY A 382 61.83 -29.34 34.72
N PHE A 383 62.15 -29.24 33.43
CA PHE A 383 63.44 -28.76 32.95
C PHE A 383 63.61 -27.24 33.13
N GLU A 384 62.55 -26.46 32.92
CA GLU A 384 62.54 -25.00 33.20
C GLU A 384 62.60 -24.69 34.70
N ALA A 385 61.92 -25.47 35.55
CA ALA A 385 62.01 -25.33 37.01
C ALA A 385 63.42 -25.62 37.56
N ALA A 386 64.16 -26.52 36.91
CA ALA A 386 65.56 -26.80 37.25
C ALA A 386 66.55 -25.69 36.80
N MET A 387 66.12 -24.81 35.90
CA MET A 387 66.91 -23.70 35.35
C MET A 387 66.55 -22.33 35.96
N ALA A 388 65.55 -22.26 36.85
CA ALA A 388 65.16 -21.03 37.52
C ALA A 388 66.18 -20.65 38.62
N PRO A 389 66.73 -19.42 38.61
CA PRO A 389 67.70 -18.98 39.62
C PRO A 389 67.04 -18.82 41.00
N ALA A 390 67.69 -19.37 42.02
CA ALA A 390 67.26 -19.31 43.41
C ALA A 390 67.26 -17.85 43.92
N GLU A 391 66.10 -17.36 44.33
CA GLU A 391 66.01 -16.10 45.09
C GLU A 391 66.27 -16.32 46.59
N PRO A 392 66.92 -15.35 47.26
CA PRO A 392 67.36 -15.49 48.64
C PRO A 392 66.21 -15.28 49.65
N SER A 393 66.23 -16.15 50.65
CA SER A 393 65.41 -16.15 51.86
C SER A 393 65.43 -14.80 52.61
N PRO A 394 64.31 -14.40 53.23
CA PRO A 394 64.33 -13.61 54.44
C PRO A 394 63.95 -14.42 55.67
N GLU A 395 64.65 -14.06 56.74
CA GLU A 395 64.61 -14.53 58.12
C GLU A 395 63.29 -14.26 58.87
N SER A 396 63.02 -15.21 59.77
CA SER A 396 62.68 -15.04 61.20
C SER A 396 61.22 -14.91 61.68
N ALA A 397 61.05 -15.58 62.84
CA ALA A 397 59.99 -15.48 63.86
C ALA A 397 58.66 -16.17 63.55
N ASP A 398 57.97 -16.78 64.49
CA ASP A 398 58.28 -17.47 65.76
C ASP A 398 56.96 -18.20 66.10
N ASP A 399 57.04 -19.19 66.98
CA ASP A 399 55.94 -19.78 67.77
C ASP A 399 54.83 -20.64 67.12
N GLY A 400 54.63 -21.83 67.72
CA GLY A 400 53.28 -22.20 68.18
C GLY A 400 52.62 -23.49 67.68
N VAL A 401 53.05 -24.64 68.21
CA VAL A 401 52.30 -25.83 68.70
C VAL A 401 50.80 -26.05 68.36
N ALA A 402 50.47 -27.35 68.12
CA ALA A 402 49.18 -28.10 68.24
C ALA A 402 48.49 -28.44 66.90
N VAL A 403 48.50 -29.69 66.40
CA VAL A 403 47.79 -30.93 66.83
C VAL A 403 46.27 -30.90 66.62
N ALA A 404 45.84 -31.83 65.74
CA ALA A 404 44.55 -32.55 65.68
C ALA A 404 43.34 -31.93 64.93
N ASP A 405 43.01 -32.64 63.83
CA ASP A 405 41.75 -33.35 63.60
C ASP A 405 40.54 -32.60 63.01
N GLY A 406 39.87 -33.27 62.06
CA GLY A 406 38.45 -33.07 61.77
C GLY A 406 38.05 -32.34 60.48
N SER A 407 37.46 -33.13 59.58
CA SER A 407 36.26 -32.85 58.76
C SER A 407 36.31 -31.92 57.53
N ASP A 408 35.97 -32.55 56.40
CA ASP A 408 34.99 -32.16 55.38
C ASP A 408 35.06 -30.75 54.74
N ALA A 409 35.39 -30.70 53.45
CA ALA A 409 34.53 -30.06 52.44
C ALA A 409 35.04 -30.31 51.01
N ASP A 410 34.08 -30.61 50.13
CA ASP A 410 34.17 -30.65 48.67
C ASP A 410 34.83 -29.41 48.03
N GLY A 411 35.54 -29.61 46.92
CA GLY A 411 35.95 -28.53 46.02
C GLY A 411 36.55 -29.04 44.70
N PRO A 412 35.87 -28.88 43.54
CA PRO A 412 36.40 -29.25 42.23
C PRO A 412 37.05 -28.06 41.53
N ASP A 413 38.38 -28.08 41.36
CA ASP A 413 39.10 -27.15 40.49
C ASP A 413 39.32 -27.77 39.10
N ALA A 414 38.27 -27.68 38.27
CA ALA A 414 38.32 -27.93 36.83
C ALA A 414 37.49 -26.88 36.05
N LYS A 415 37.40 -25.64 36.56
CA LYS A 415 36.62 -24.55 35.95
C LYS A 415 37.37 -23.22 35.76
N LEU A 416 38.70 -23.23 35.76
CA LEU A 416 39.47 -22.00 35.56
C LEU A 416 40.21 -21.90 34.21
N ALA A 417 40.36 -22.99 33.47
CA ALA A 417 41.02 -22.98 32.16
C ALA A 417 40.08 -22.64 30.98
N ASP A 418 38.80 -22.99 31.05
CA ASP A 418 37.81 -22.65 30.01
C ASP A 418 37.32 -21.19 30.06
N LYS A 419 37.59 -20.47 31.15
CA LYS A 419 37.12 -19.09 31.32
C LYS A 419 37.96 -18.06 30.54
N VAL A 420 39.25 -18.35 30.31
CA VAL A 420 40.17 -17.38 29.67
C VAL A 420 40.07 -17.40 28.14
N VAL A 421 39.64 -18.51 27.52
CA VAL A 421 39.43 -18.60 26.06
C VAL A 421 38.02 -18.15 25.65
N LEU A 422 37.02 -18.29 26.53
CA LEU A 422 35.69 -17.73 26.31
C LEU A 422 35.62 -16.20 26.53
N ASP A 423 36.43 -15.64 27.42
CA ASP A 423 36.47 -14.18 27.64
C ASP A 423 37.15 -13.41 26.49
N ALA A 424 38.05 -14.03 25.72
CA ALA A 424 38.68 -13.39 24.56
C ALA A 424 37.76 -13.34 23.31
N TRP A 425 36.88 -14.33 23.14
CA TRP A 425 35.91 -14.36 22.04
C TRP A 425 34.72 -13.42 22.29
N ASP A 426 34.33 -13.21 23.55
CA ASP A 426 33.27 -12.27 23.95
C ASP A 426 33.74 -10.81 23.99
N LEU A 427 35.04 -10.54 24.14
CA LEU A 427 35.58 -9.18 24.05
C LEU A 427 35.60 -8.65 22.61
N GLN A 428 35.70 -9.53 21.61
CA GLN A 428 35.69 -9.15 20.19
C GLN A 428 34.27 -8.89 19.64
N LYS A 429 33.21 -9.43 20.28
CA LYS A 429 31.80 -9.15 19.95
C LYS A 429 31.22 -7.91 20.64
N ARG A 430 31.93 -7.31 21.60
CA ARG A 430 31.52 -6.05 22.26
C ARG A 430 31.95 -4.78 21.51
N ARG A 431 32.68 -4.89 20.40
CA ARG A 431 32.89 -3.77 19.47
C ARG A 431 31.86 -3.85 18.35
N LEU A 432 31.21 -2.71 18.09
CA LEU A 432 30.09 -2.47 17.17
C LEU A 432 28.68 -2.74 17.74
N ARG A 433 28.36 -2.13 18.88
CA ARG A 433 27.02 -1.56 19.05
C ARG A 433 27.11 -0.07 18.71
N THR A 434 26.26 0.38 17.80
CA THR A 434 26.04 1.80 17.56
C THR A 434 25.68 2.48 18.88
N PRO A 435 26.26 3.66 19.18
CA PRO A 435 25.95 4.34 20.42
C PRO A 435 24.46 4.71 20.49
N ASP A 436 23.73 4.10 21.44
CA ASP A 436 22.31 4.36 21.69
C ASP A 436 22.15 5.74 22.37
N ARG A 437 21.65 6.70 21.61
CA ARG A 437 21.33 8.05 22.11
C ARG A 437 20.41 8.02 23.33
N GLY A 438 19.43 7.11 23.35
CA GLY A 438 18.50 6.94 24.46
C GLY A 438 19.21 6.47 25.73
N ALA A 439 20.15 5.53 25.63
CA ALA A 439 20.94 5.06 26.76
C ALA A 439 21.85 6.17 27.33
N MET A 440 22.51 6.96 26.48
CA MET A 440 23.38 8.06 26.91
C MET A 440 22.58 9.21 27.56
N ARG A 441 21.37 9.46 27.05
CA ARG A 441 20.43 10.42 27.66
C ARG A 441 19.92 9.95 29.01
N ARG A 442 19.61 8.65 29.15
CA ARG A 442 19.26 8.04 30.45
C ARG A 442 20.43 8.07 31.44
N ALA A 443 21.67 8.11 30.95
CA ALA A 443 22.88 8.30 31.75
C ALA A 443 23.18 9.77 32.09
N GLY A 444 22.29 10.71 31.75
CA GLY A 444 22.39 12.11 32.14
C GLY A 444 23.20 13.01 31.21
N MET A 445 23.64 12.52 30.05
CA MET A 445 24.39 13.34 29.08
C MET A 445 23.49 14.37 28.38
N GLY A 446 24.00 15.59 28.25
CA GLY A 446 23.37 16.66 27.47
C GLY A 446 23.37 16.35 25.97
N TYR A 447 22.47 16.96 25.19
CA TYR A 447 22.39 16.70 23.74
C TYR A 447 23.72 16.95 23.01
N ALA A 448 24.41 18.05 23.35
CA ALA A 448 25.71 18.37 22.77
C ALA A 448 26.80 17.34 23.12
N GLU A 449 26.75 16.76 24.33
CA GLU A 449 27.70 15.73 24.76
C GLU A 449 27.43 14.39 24.08
N VAL A 450 26.15 14.04 23.89
CA VAL A 450 25.74 12.85 23.13
C VAL A 450 26.17 12.97 21.67
N ASP A 451 26.00 14.14 21.04
CA ASP A 451 26.41 14.36 19.67
C ASP A 451 27.94 14.38 19.50
N ALA A 452 28.67 14.97 20.45
CA ALA A 452 30.13 14.94 20.48
C ALA A 452 30.66 13.50 20.65
N ALA A 453 30.05 12.68 21.52
CA ALA A 453 30.42 11.29 21.72
C ALA A 453 30.18 10.43 20.47
N ILE A 454 29.07 10.66 19.76
CA ILE A 454 28.76 9.97 18.50
C ILE A 454 29.71 10.41 17.38
N ALA A 455 30.04 11.70 17.30
CA ALA A 455 31.00 12.22 16.34
C ALA A 455 32.41 11.64 16.57
N ALA A 456 32.85 11.54 17.84
CA ALA A 456 34.12 10.93 18.20
C ALA A 456 34.15 9.42 17.89
N TRP A 457 33.03 8.72 18.10
CA TRP A 457 32.90 7.30 17.73
C TRP A 457 33.01 7.10 16.21
N ARG A 458 32.36 7.96 15.40
CA ARG A 458 32.47 7.91 13.93
C ARG A 458 33.89 8.21 13.44
N ALA A 459 34.60 9.14 14.09
CA ALA A 459 35.96 9.50 13.72
C ALA A 459 36.98 8.36 13.99
N LEU A 460 36.65 7.40 14.85
CA LEU A 460 37.49 6.24 15.15
C LEU A 460 37.28 5.07 14.18
N ASP A 461 36.23 5.09 13.36
CA ASP A 461 35.82 3.95 12.52
C ASP A 461 36.25 4.06 11.05
N GLU A 462 36.92 5.14 10.63
CA GLU A 462 37.35 5.32 9.23
C GLU A 462 38.84 5.68 9.08
N PRO A 463 39.68 4.77 8.55
CA PRO A 463 40.91 5.18 7.88
C PRO A 463 40.58 5.61 6.44
N LYS A 464 40.53 6.93 6.19
CA LYS A 464 40.38 7.48 4.83
C LYS A 464 41.43 6.92 3.87
N THR A 465 41.00 6.34 2.76
CA THR A 465 41.88 5.83 1.71
C THR A 465 42.65 6.98 1.03
N ALA A 466 43.77 6.67 0.37
CA ALA A 466 44.58 7.67 -0.32
C ALA A 466 43.81 8.40 -1.44
N TRP A 467 42.86 7.71 -2.07
CA TRP A 467 41.99 8.23 -3.13
C TRP A 467 40.98 9.27 -2.60
N GLU A 468 40.43 9.07 -1.41
CA GLU A 468 39.49 10.03 -0.80
C GLU A 468 40.19 11.33 -0.39
N ARG A 469 41.46 11.25 0.04
CA ARG A 469 42.29 12.43 0.29
C ARG A 469 42.61 13.22 -0.98
N GLU A 470 42.75 12.52 -2.10
CA GLU A 470 42.97 13.15 -3.41
C GLU A 470 41.72 13.88 -3.92
N GLN A 471 40.52 13.30 -3.71
CA GLN A 471 39.24 13.92 -4.05
C GLN A 471 38.92 15.15 -3.17
N GLU A 472 39.27 15.11 -1.88
CA GLU A 472 39.07 16.23 -0.96
C GLU A 472 40.01 17.41 -1.32
N ALA A 473 41.25 17.12 -1.73
CA ALA A 473 42.19 18.12 -2.24
C ALA A 473 41.74 18.71 -3.60
N GLU A 474 41.10 17.91 -4.46
CA GLU A 474 40.56 18.36 -5.74
C GLU A 474 39.31 19.25 -5.55
N GLN A 475 38.46 18.95 -4.58
CA GLN A 475 37.33 19.80 -4.19
C GLN A 475 37.78 21.13 -3.58
N GLN A 476 38.83 21.14 -2.76
CA GLN A 476 39.36 22.40 -2.22
C GLN A 476 39.93 23.31 -3.31
N ARG A 477 40.61 22.74 -4.33
CA ARG A 477 41.06 23.53 -5.50
C ARG A 477 39.89 24.08 -6.33
N ALA A 478 38.79 23.34 -6.42
CA ALA A 478 37.60 23.76 -7.16
C ALA A 478 36.82 24.89 -6.45
N VAL A 479 36.91 24.99 -5.11
CA VAL A 479 36.29 26.08 -4.35
C VAL A 479 37.10 27.37 -4.49
N GLU A 480 38.44 27.31 -4.46
CA GLU A 480 39.30 28.48 -4.72
C GLU A 480 39.12 29.05 -6.13
N THR A 481 38.72 28.23 -7.12
CA THR A 481 38.48 28.72 -8.49
C THR A 481 37.13 29.43 -8.68
N VAL A 482 36.21 29.33 -7.73
CA VAL A 482 34.87 29.95 -7.82
C VAL A 482 34.84 31.34 -7.17
N GLU A 483 35.70 31.59 -6.18
CA GLU A 483 35.81 32.93 -5.57
C GLU A 483 36.44 33.96 -6.52
N ASP A 484 37.32 33.55 -7.44
CA ASP A 484 37.92 34.44 -8.44
C ASP A 484 36.96 34.87 -9.58
N VAL A 485 35.81 34.21 -9.74
CA VAL A 485 34.85 34.49 -10.84
C VAL A 485 33.67 35.35 -10.38
N ALA A 486 33.45 35.48 -9.07
CA ALA A 486 32.34 36.24 -8.49
C ALA A 486 32.54 37.76 -8.51
N GLU A 487 33.75 38.26 -8.77
CA GLU A 487 34.06 39.71 -8.69
C GLU A 487 33.79 40.50 -9.99
N VAL A 488 33.34 39.86 -11.10
CA VAL A 488 33.30 40.50 -12.43
C VAL A 488 31.88 40.67 -13.03
N SER A 489 30.79 40.44 -12.31
CA SER A 489 29.44 40.56 -12.91
C SER A 489 28.35 41.18 -12.03
N ALA A 490 28.60 42.42 -11.58
CA ALA A 490 27.55 43.29 -11.07
C ALA A 490 27.65 44.71 -11.68
N SER A 491 27.17 44.88 -12.92
CA SER A 491 26.81 46.19 -13.47
C SER A 491 25.86 46.04 -14.66
N ALA A 492 24.80 46.88 -14.67
CA ALA A 492 23.76 47.08 -15.68
C ALA A 492 22.49 46.20 -15.56
N ALA A 493 21.26 46.70 -15.64
CA ALA A 493 20.66 48.05 -15.66
C ALA A 493 19.14 47.85 -15.42
N ALA A 494 18.57 48.43 -14.37
CA ALA A 494 17.57 49.52 -14.35
C ALA A 494 16.62 49.73 -15.56
N ASP A 495 15.34 49.82 -15.20
CA ASP A 495 14.33 50.83 -15.58
C ASP A 495 13.26 50.50 -16.65
N THR A 496 11.98 50.53 -16.23
CA THR A 496 10.85 51.24 -16.88
C THR A 496 9.52 50.97 -16.17
N THR A 497 8.80 52.04 -15.81
CA THR A 497 7.42 52.05 -15.25
C THR A 497 6.56 53.03 -16.09
N PRO A 498 5.20 52.93 -16.11
CA PRO A 498 4.34 53.34 -17.23
C PRO A 498 3.57 54.66 -17.00
N ALA A 499 2.81 55.09 -18.03
CA ALA A 499 1.98 56.30 -18.03
C ALA A 499 0.50 56.04 -18.44
N PRO A 500 -0.47 56.94 -18.12
CA PRO A 500 -1.87 56.58 -17.82
C PRO A 500 -2.99 57.25 -18.68
N ALA A 501 -4.21 56.70 -18.55
CA ALA A 501 -5.61 57.24 -18.59
C ALA A 501 -6.06 58.27 -19.69
N PRO A 502 -7.38 58.42 -19.99
CA PRO A 502 -8.31 59.15 -19.09
C PRO A 502 -9.78 58.65 -19.05
N ALA A 503 -10.54 59.27 -18.13
CA ALA A 503 -11.94 59.05 -17.76
C ALA A 503 -12.94 60.02 -18.43
N THR A 504 -14.24 59.72 -18.35
CA THR A 504 -15.34 60.71 -18.30
C THR A 504 -16.57 60.18 -17.56
N ALA A 505 -17.35 61.10 -16.99
CA ALA A 505 -18.30 60.96 -15.89
C ALA A 505 -19.76 61.35 -16.24
N GLY A 506 -20.67 61.15 -15.27
CA GLY A 506 -21.99 61.82 -15.13
C GLY A 506 -23.20 60.93 -15.44
N SER A 507 -24.37 60.99 -14.80
CA SER A 507 -24.91 61.83 -13.71
C SER A 507 -26.22 61.18 -13.17
N ARG A 508 -26.80 61.81 -12.14
CA ARG A 508 -27.83 61.36 -11.19
C ARG A 508 -29.27 61.77 -11.58
N ALA A 509 -30.24 61.00 -11.04
CA ALA A 509 -31.57 61.38 -10.51
C ALA A 509 -32.85 61.51 -11.39
N GLU A 510 -33.90 60.90 -10.81
CA GLU A 510 -35.29 61.34 -10.64
C GLU A 510 -36.41 60.78 -11.53
N ALA A 511 -37.49 60.43 -10.82
CA ALA A 511 -38.66 59.70 -11.24
C ALA A 511 -39.80 60.63 -11.66
N SER A 512 -40.66 60.18 -12.59
CA SER A 512 -42.10 60.40 -12.49
C SER A 512 -42.85 59.45 -13.43
N SER A 513 -44.00 59.03 -12.93
CA SER A 513 -44.97 58.07 -13.45
C SER A 513 -45.66 58.50 -14.75
N THR A 514 -45.96 57.51 -15.60
CA THR A 514 -47.29 57.33 -16.22
C THR A 514 -47.44 55.86 -16.61
N SER A 515 -48.46 55.22 -16.05
CA SER A 515 -48.84 53.83 -16.30
C SER A 515 -49.52 53.69 -17.66
N GLU A 516 -48.82 53.10 -18.63
CA GLU A 516 -49.45 52.41 -19.74
C GLU A 516 -49.19 50.93 -19.55
N VAL A 517 -50.26 50.16 -19.33
CA VAL A 517 -50.22 48.69 -19.33
C VAL A 517 -49.94 48.25 -20.77
N ARG A 518 -48.66 48.27 -21.15
CA ARG A 518 -48.16 47.48 -22.26
C ARG A 518 -48.19 46.04 -21.80
N THR A 519 -48.98 45.22 -22.47
CA THR A 519 -48.88 43.77 -22.40
C THR A 519 -47.45 43.39 -22.79
N ALA A 520 -46.60 43.17 -21.79
CA ALA A 520 -45.24 42.71 -22.00
C ALA A 520 -45.29 41.40 -22.79
N ALA A 521 -44.42 41.27 -23.80
CA ALA A 521 -44.28 40.02 -24.53
C ALA A 521 -44.00 38.88 -23.53
N PRO A 522 -44.58 37.68 -23.72
CA PRO A 522 -44.34 36.56 -22.81
C PRO A 522 -42.83 36.30 -22.72
N HIS A 523 -42.32 36.20 -21.49
CA HIS A 523 -40.92 35.90 -21.24
C HIS A 523 -40.59 34.53 -21.86
N GLU A 524 -39.62 34.51 -22.77
CA GLU A 524 -39.12 33.29 -23.38
C GLU A 524 -37.77 32.94 -22.75
N SER A 525 -37.69 31.77 -22.10
CA SER A 525 -36.49 31.38 -21.38
C SER A 525 -35.27 31.30 -22.31
N PRO A 526 -34.10 31.87 -21.92
CA PRO A 526 -32.86 31.70 -22.68
C PRO A 526 -32.46 30.24 -22.88
N LEU A 527 -32.93 29.32 -22.02
CA LEU A 527 -32.71 27.88 -22.13
C LEU A 527 -33.30 27.29 -23.42
N ARG A 528 -34.34 27.90 -24.02
CA ARG A 528 -34.91 27.44 -25.30
C ARG A 528 -33.89 27.44 -26.45
N LYS A 529 -32.86 28.29 -26.36
CA LYS A 529 -31.78 28.40 -27.36
C LYS A 529 -30.73 27.29 -27.26
N ARG A 530 -30.74 26.49 -26.19
CA ARG A 530 -29.68 25.52 -25.85
C ARG A 530 -30.23 24.12 -25.59
N ARG A 531 -31.12 23.62 -26.46
CA ARG A 531 -31.73 22.30 -26.31
C ARG A 531 -30.66 21.19 -26.21
N PRO A 532 -30.70 20.33 -25.17
CA PRO A 532 -29.74 19.23 -25.02
C PRO A 532 -29.95 18.16 -26.11
N THR A 533 -28.86 17.56 -26.59
CA THR A 533 -28.86 16.53 -27.67
C THR A 533 -29.28 15.14 -27.19
N ARG A 534 -29.76 15.04 -25.96
CA ARG A 534 -29.59 13.90 -25.07
C ARG A 534 -30.93 13.59 -24.42
N GLU A 535 -31.61 12.52 -24.84
CA GLU A 535 -33.00 12.21 -24.44
C GLU A 535 -33.22 12.22 -22.91
N ARG A 536 -32.25 11.69 -22.14
CA ARG A 536 -32.33 11.65 -20.68
C ARG A 536 -32.27 13.02 -20.00
N GLU A 537 -31.85 14.05 -20.73
CA GLU A 537 -31.79 15.44 -20.24
C GLU A 537 -32.90 16.33 -20.75
N VAL A 538 -33.63 15.89 -21.77
CA VAL A 538 -34.75 16.65 -22.32
C VAL A 538 -35.78 16.94 -21.22
N ALA A 539 -36.12 15.96 -20.39
CA ALA A 539 -37.10 16.15 -19.31
C ALA A 539 -36.65 17.17 -18.24
N ALA A 540 -35.38 17.13 -17.81
CA ALA A 540 -34.87 18.06 -16.81
C ALA A 540 -34.69 19.48 -17.37
N TRP A 541 -34.31 19.58 -18.65
CA TRP A 541 -34.23 20.85 -19.37
C TRP A 541 -35.63 21.44 -19.60
N GLU A 542 -36.62 20.65 -20.04
CA GLU A 542 -38.02 21.08 -20.20
C GLU A 542 -38.60 21.56 -18.87
N GLN A 543 -38.34 20.84 -17.77
CA GLN A 543 -38.74 21.27 -16.43
C GLN A 543 -38.10 22.62 -16.07
N MET A 544 -36.82 22.82 -16.40
CA MET A 544 -36.11 24.07 -16.09
C MET A 544 -36.60 25.26 -16.93
N VAL A 545 -36.89 25.04 -18.22
CA VAL A 545 -37.54 26.03 -19.10
C VAL A 545 -38.90 26.44 -18.54
N GLN A 546 -39.72 25.47 -18.12
CA GLN A 546 -41.03 25.75 -17.54
C GLN A 546 -40.96 26.54 -16.23
N ILE A 547 -39.98 26.22 -15.39
CA ILE A 547 -39.73 26.96 -14.14
C ILE A 547 -39.32 28.39 -14.45
N ASP A 548 -38.35 28.59 -15.34
CA ASP A 548 -37.84 29.91 -15.72
C ASP A 548 -38.97 30.82 -16.23
N GLU A 549 -39.76 30.33 -17.20
CA GLU A 549 -40.84 31.11 -17.80
C GLU A 549 -41.97 31.40 -16.81
N ARG A 550 -42.37 30.39 -16.01
CA ARG A 550 -43.52 30.53 -15.12
C ARG A 550 -43.17 31.33 -13.86
N TRP A 551 -42.02 31.07 -13.25
CA TRP A 551 -41.61 31.81 -12.05
C TRP A 551 -41.23 33.24 -12.39
N HIS A 552 -40.68 33.54 -13.58
CA HIS A 552 -40.44 34.92 -13.99
C HIS A 552 -41.74 35.74 -14.04
N VAL A 553 -42.82 35.15 -14.59
CA VAL A 553 -44.14 35.78 -14.61
C VAL A 553 -44.72 35.93 -13.20
N GLN A 554 -44.64 34.90 -12.36
CA GLN A 554 -45.14 34.93 -10.99
C GLN A 554 -44.41 36.00 -10.15
N LEU A 555 -43.08 36.08 -10.25
CA LEU A 555 -42.28 37.09 -9.57
C LEU A 555 -42.62 38.51 -10.03
N ALA A 556 -42.79 38.71 -11.35
CA ALA A 556 -43.20 40.00 -11.90
C ALA A 556 -44.61 40.43 -11.45
N ALA A 557 -45.50 39.46 -11.21
CA ALA A 557 -46.87 39.68 -10.72
C ALA A 557 -46.96 39.76 -9.18
N GLY A 558 -45.89 39.44 -8.45
CA GLY A 558 -45.93 39.30 -6.99
C GLY A 558 -46.78 38.12 -6.51
N GLU A 559 -46.97 37.11 -7.37
CA GLU A 559 -47.73 35.90 -7.06
C GLU A 559 -46.85 34.85 -6.36
N PRO A 560 -47.43 33.99 -5.50
CA PRO A 560 -46.69 32.89 -4.89
C PRO A 560 -46.16 31.91 -5.94
N LEU A 561 -44.91 31.46 -5.72
CA LEU A 561 -44.22 30.56 -6.65
C LEU A 561 -44.82 29.17 -6.61
N ASP A 562 -45.00 28.55 -7.78
CA ASP A 562 -45.47 27.15 -7.85
C ASP A 562 -44.33 26.19 -7.43
N GLY A 563 -44.25 25.90 -6.13
CA GLY A 563 -43.24 25.03 -5.54
C GLY A 563 -43.28 23.58 -6.05
N ALA A 564 -44.40 23.14 -6.65
CA ALA A 564 -44.54 21.81 -7.23
C ALA A 564 -43.73 21.66 -8.52
N LEU A 565 -43.57 22.74 -9.31
CA LEU A 565 -42.74 22.73 -10.52
C LEU A 565 -41.27 22.43 -10.20
N ALA A 566 -40.76 22.97 -9.09
CA ALA A 566 -39.39 22.77 -8.64
C ALA A 566 -39.19 21.47 -7.83
N LYS A 567 -40.21 20.60 -7.72
CA LYS A 567 -40.11 19.34 -6.98
C LYS A 567 -39.08 18.41 -7.63
N GLY A 568 -38.22 17.81 -6.81
CA GLY A 568 -37.18 16.88 -7.26
C GLY A 568 -35.92 17.52 -7.83
N LEU A 569 -35.89 18.85 -8.00
CA LEU A 569 -34.67 19.58 -8.34
C LEU A 569 -33.65 19.48 -7.19
N ARG A 570 -32.40 19.20 -7.58
CA ARG A 570 -31.23 19.14 -6.68
C ARG A 570 -30.29 20.29 -7.01
N SER A 571 -29.45 20.68 -6.05
CA SER A 571 -28.43 21.73 -6.20
C SER A 571 -27.55 21.50 -7.44
N ALA A 572 -27.16 20.25 -7.72
CA ALA A 572 -26.39 19.87 -8.90
C ALA A 572 -27.12 20.07 -10.25
N THR A 573 -28.46 20.12 -10.25
CA THR A 573 -29.25 20.47 -11.44
C THR A 573 -29.30 21.98 -11.61
N LEU A 574 -29.40 22.74 -10.51
CA LEU A 574 -29.36 24.20 -10.53
C LEU A 574 -28.01 24.73 -11.02
N GLU A 575 -26.89 24.22 -10.49
CA GLU A 575 -25.53 24.60 -10.92
C GLU A 575 -25.28 24.42 -12.42
N ARG A 576 -26.03 23.53 -13.07
CA ARG A 576 -25.89 23.28 -14.50
C ARG A 576 -26.59 24.31 -15.37
N TYR A 577 -27.71 24.84 -14.90
CA TYR A 577 -28.61 25.68 -15.69
C TYR A 577 -28.65 27.14 -15.22
N GLU A 578 -28.08 27.45 -14.05
CA GLU A 578 -28.03 28.79 -13.43
C GLU A 578 -27.65 29.90 -14.41
N ASP A 579 -26.56 29.72 -15.17
CA ASP A 579 -26.06 30.72 -16.12
C ASP A 579 -27.01 31.03 -17.28
N ALA A 580 -28.08 30.24 -17.44
CA ALA A 580 -29.07 30.38 -18.49
C ALA A 580 -30.48 30.70 -17.98
N LEU A 581 -30.67 30.83 -16.66
CA LEU A 581 -31.91 31.26 -16.02
C LEU A 581 -31.98 32.78 -15.89
N ASP A 582 -33.19 33.31 -15.75
CA ASP A 582 -33.37 34.66 -15.24
C ASP A 582 -32.77 34.78 -13.83
N THR A 583 -32.08 35.90 -13.57
CA THR A 583 -31.34 36.08 -12.31
C THR A 583 -32.27 36.03 -11.09
N SER A 584 -33.50 36.52 -11.21
CA SER A 584 -34.49 36.51 -10.12
C SER A 584 -35.00 35.09 -9.86
N VAL A 585 -35.19 34.30 -10.92
CA VAL A 585 -35.59 32.89 -10.81
C VAL A 585 -34.46 32.04 -10.23
N ALA A 586 -33.23 32.24 -10.69
CA ALA A 586 -32.05 31.55 -10.15
C ALA A 586 -31.88 31.82 -8.65
N PHE A 587 -32.08 33.07 -8.21
CA PHE A 587 -32.05 33.46 -6.80
C PHE A 587 -33.08 32.70 -5.98
N GLU A 588 -34.34 32.67 -6.40
CA GLU A 588 -35.42 31.97 -5.69
C GLU A 588 -35.24 30.44 -5.67
N LEU A 589 -34.66 29.85 -6.72
CA LEU A 589 -34.34 28.42 -6.73
C LEU A 589 -33.22 28.05 -5.74
N TRP A 590 -32.19 28.89 -5.63
CA TRP A 590 -31.12 28.70 -4.66
C TRP A 590 -31.58 28.96 -3.23
N ARG A 591 -32.44 29.96 -3.03
CA ARG A 591 -33.14 30.23 -1.77
C ARG A 591 -33.93 29.01 -1.32
N ARG A 592 -34.76 28.45 -2.20
CA ARG A 592 -35.49 27.20 -1.96
C ARG A 592 -34.56 26.03 -1.59
N ALA A 593 -33.46 25.86 -2.32
CA ALA A 593 -32.50 24.78 -2.07
C ALA A 593 -31.87 24.88 -0.69
N ALA A 594 -31.47 26.09 -0.27
CA ALA A 594 -30.93 26.37 1.05
C ALA A 594 -31.95 26.12 2.18
N LYS A 595 -33.21 26.56 2.02
CA LYS A 595 -34.30 26.30 2.98
C LYS A 595 -34.57 24.80 3.16
N LEU A 596 -34.57 24.03 2.06
CA LEU A 596 -34.72 22.57 2.12
C LEU A 596 -33.51 21.86 2.75
N ALA A 597 -32.30 22.40 2.58
CA ALA A 597 -31.11 21.89 3.26
C ALA A 597 -31.20 22.12 4.77
N GLU A 598 -31.69 23.28 5.20
CA GLU A 598 -31.93 23.58 6.61
C GLU A 598 -33.01 22.68 7.22
N ALA A 599 -34.12 22.44 6.50
CA ALA A 599 -35.14 21.51 6.95
C ALA A 599 -34.60 20.08 7.15
N ARG A 600 -33.59 19.64 6.37
CA ARG A 600 -32.92 18.35 6.60
C ARG A 600 -32.06 18.40 7.86
N ARG A 601 -31.31 19.50 8.04
CA ARG A 601 -30.47 19.71 9.21
C ARG A 601 -31.28 19.76 10.51
N ALA A 602 -32.47 20.36 10.51
CA ALA A 602 -33.39 20.38 11.65
C ALA A 602 -33.70 18.96 12.15
N VAL A 603 -33.92 18.00 11.22
CA VAL A 603 -34.10 16.58 11.55
C VAL A 603 -32.79 15.94 12.04
N GLU A 604 -31.67 16.20 11.35
CA GLU A 604 -30.40 15.50 11.57
C GLU A 604 -29.57 15.99 12.78
N VAL A 605 -29.74 17.25 13.17
CA VAL A 605 -28.93 17.91 14.21
C VAL A 605 -29.78 18.28 15.40
N HIS A 606 -30.93 18.90 15.17
CA HIS A 606 -31.78 19.42 16.23
C HIS A 606 -32.86 18.43 16.67
N GLN A 607 -32.99 17.28 15.97
CA GLN A 607 -34.05 16.30 16.16
C GLN A 607 -35.46 16.91 16.12
N ASP A 608 -35.60 18.06 15.45
CA ASP A 608 -36.84 18.83 15.41
C ASP A 608 -37.55 18.57 14.08
N LYS A 609 -38.35 17.49 14.09
CA LYS A 609 -39.17 17.10 12.94
C LYS A 609 -40.28 18.12 12.65
N ALA A 610 -40.81 18.78 13.68
CA ALA A 610 -41.91 19.73 13.51
C ALA A 610 -41.44 20.97 12.73
N LEU A 611 -40.26 21.50 13.08
CA LEU A 611 -39.62 22.58 12.34
C LEU A 611 -39.33 22.18 10.88
N ALA A 612 -38.78 20.98 10.67
CA ALA A 612 -38.50 20.48 9.33
C ALA A 612 -39.76 20.35 8.45
N ASP A 613 -40.86 19.88 9.02
CA ASP A 613 -42.13 19.73 8.31
C ASP A 613 -42.78 21.09 8.03
N ALA A 614 -42.67 22.06 8.95
CA ALA A 614 -43.09 23.45 8.72
C ALA A 614 -42.32 24.11 7.56
N MET A 615 -40.99 24.01 7.55
CA MET A 615 -40.16 24.56 6.47
C MET A 615 -40.47 23.93 5.11
N ARG A 616 -40.77 22.62 5.07
CA ARG A 616 -41.19 21.94 3.83
C ARG A 616 -42.57 22.40 3.36
N ALA A 617 -43.49 22.67 4.28
CA ALA A 617 -44.82 23.19 3.96
C ALA A 617 -44.74 24.61 3.38
N GLU A 618 -43.89 25.47 3.95
CA GLU A 618 -43.63 26.82 3.42
C GLU A 618 -43.02 26.76 2.01
N VAL A 619 -42.02 25.90 1.78
CA VAL A 619 -41.44 25.69 0.44
C VAL A 619 -42.49 25.16 -0.55
N ALA A 620 -43.41 24.31 -0.11
CA ALA A 620 -44.49 23.82 -0.96
C ALA A 620 -45.52 24.92 -1.29
N ALA A 621 -45.70 25.88 -0.39
CA ALA A 621 -46.55 27.06 -0.57
C ALA A 621 -45.89 28.18 -1.41
N GLY A 622 -44.63 27.99 -1.82
CA GLY A 622 -43.86 28.98 -2.58
C GLY A 622 -43.18 30.04 -1.73
N ASP A 623 -43.16 29.88 -0.41
CA ASP A 623 -42.44 30.76 0.51
C ASP A 623 -41.04 30.20 0.78
N HIS A 624 -40.06 30.81 0.14
CA HIS A 624 -38.67 30.44 0.28
C HIS A 624 -37.91 31.30 1.31
N ALA A 625 -38.54 32.31 1.91
CA ALA A 625 -37.88 33.18 2.89
C ALA A 625 -37.66 32.49 4.24
N TRP A 626 -36.59 32.84 4.95
CA TRP A 626 -36.44 32.48 6.37
C TRP A 626 -35.54 33.48 7.12
N ASP A 627 -35.60 33.48 8.44
CA ASP A 627 -34.82 34.38 9.28
C ASP A 627 -33.31 34.07 9.19
N GLY A 628 -32.51 35.09 8.88
CA GLY A 628 -31.06 34.94 8.69
C GLY A 628 -30.65 34.43 7.31
N GLU A 629 -31.52 34.61 6.30
CA GLU A 629 -31.21 34.29 4.92
C GLU A 629 -30.02 35.11 4.37
N PRO A 630 -29.11 34.48 3.60
CA PRO A 630 -28.08 35.20 2.88
C PRO A 630 -28.62 36.19 1.84
N SER A 631 -27.99 37.36 1.74
CA SER A 631 -28.48 38.47 0.92
C SER A 631 -28.10 38.39 -0.56
N THR A 632 -27.19 37.47 -0.92
CA THR A 632 -26.68 37.33 -2.29
C THR A 632 -26.79 35.92 -2.83
N LEU A 633 -26.90 35.81 -4.16
CA LEU A 633 -26.93 34.53 -4.88
C LEU A 633 -25.71 33.66 -4.58
N ALA A 634 -24.53 34.27 -4.50
CA ALA A 634 -23.28 33.58 -4.23
C ALA A 634 -23.25 32.98 -2.82
N GLU A 635 -23.79 33.70 -1.82
CA GLU A 635 -23.91 33.19 -0.46
C GLU A 635 -24.96 32.09 -0.37
N LEU A 636 -26.12 32.22 -1.04
CA LEU A 636 -27.14 31.17 -1.11
C LEU A 636 -26.60 29.88 -1.73
N ARG A 637 -25.84 30.00 -2.83
CA ARG A 637 -25.14 28.89 -3.48
C ARG A 637 -24.17 28.21 -2.52
N HIS A 638 -23.30 29.00 -1.90
CA HIS A 638 -22.30 28.48 -0.98
C HIS A 638 -22.96 27.82 0.24
N GLU A 639 -24.06 28.39 0.75
CA GLU A 639 -24.79 27.87 1.90
C GLU A 639 -25.49 26.54 1.59
N ALA A 640 -26.22 26.46 0.48
CA ALA A 640 -26.89 25.24 0.04
C ALA A 640 -25.90 24.09 -0.19
N THR A 641 -24.79 24.37 -0.90
CA THR A 641 -23.76 23.35 -1.20
C THR A 641 -22.98 22.94 0.05
N ARG A 642 -22.62 23.89 0.93
CA ARG A 642 -21.92 23.58 2.21
C ARG A 642 -22.80 22.68 3.09
N ARG A 643 -24.08 23.01 3.24
CA ARG A 643 -25.02 22.25 4.08
C ARG A 643 -25.29 20.84 3.51
N GLU A 644 -25.40 20.68 2.19
CA GLU A 644 -25.58 19.37 1.55
C GLU A 644 -24.34 18.45 1.73
N LEU A 645 -23.13 19.02 1.71
CA LEU A 645 -21.88 18.29 1.97
C LEU A 645 -21.78 17.83 3.42
N THR A 646 -22.09 18.71 4.39
CA THR A 646 -22.03 18.37 5.83
C THR A 646 -23.03 17.28 6.20
N SER A 647 -24.26 17.32 5.68
CA SER A 647 -25.25 16.24 5.86
C SER A 647 -24.76 14.92 5.28
N ARG A 648 -24.12 14.94 4.10
CA ARG A 648 -23.58 13.74 3.45
C ARG A 648 -22.39 13.13 4.21
N GLU A 649 -21.49 13.96 4.72
CA GLU A 649 -20.37 13.53 5.55
C GLU A 649 -20.86 12.92 6.87
N LYS A 650 -21.89 13.51 7.50
CA LYS A 650 -22.48 12.97 8.72
C LYS A 650 -23.20 11.64 8.48
N ALA A 651 -23.91 11.49 7.36
CA ALA A 651 -24.50 10.22 6.95
C ALA A 651 -23.45 9.13 6.69
N LEU A 652 -22.29 9.50 6.13
CA LEU A 652 -21.15 8.58 5.97
C LEU A 652 -20.52 8.21 7.32
N LYS A 653 -20.47 9.15 8.25
CA LYS A 653 -19.98 8.91 9.62
C LYS A 653 -20.93 8.01 10.42
N SER A 654 -22.25 8.21 10.32
CA SER A 654 -23.23 7.37 11.03
C SER A 654 -23.26 5.93 10.50
N VAL A 655 -23.05 5.73 9.19
CA VAL A 655 -22.87 4.38 8.62
C VAL A 655 -21.61 3.73 9.20
N ARG A 656 -20.52 4.50 9.34
CA ARG A 656 -19.26 4.02 9.93
C ARG A 656 -19.38 3.70 11.43
N GLU A 657 -20.15 4.48 12.18
CA GLU A 657 -20.40 4.23 13.62
C GLU A 657 -21.36 3.04 13.83
N ALA A 658 -22.39 2.88 13.01
CA ALA A 658 -23.24 1.69 13.02
C ALA A 658 -22.46 0.42 12.65
N ASP A 659 -21.51 0.51 11.71
CA ASP A 659 -20.57 -0.58 11.39
C ASP A 659 -19.61 -0.89 12.56
N LEU A 660 -19.37 0.05 13.49
CA LEU A 660 -18.54 -0.16 14.69
C LEU A 660 -19.32 -0.74 15.87
N GLU A 661 -20.58 -0.33 16.07
CA GLU A 661 -21.43 -0.88 17.14
C GLU A 661 -21.83 -2.34 16.89
N VAL A 662 -22.07 -2.73 15.62
CA VAL A 662 -22.29 -4.14 15.25
C VAL A 662 -21.06 -5.02 15.53
N ASN A 663 -19.85 -4.42 15.59
CA ASN A 663 -18.62 -5.15 15.95
C ASN A 663 -18.39 -5.23 17.48
N HIS A 664 -19.18 -4.55 18.31
CA HIS A 664 -18.99 -4.56 19.76
C HIS A 664 -19.92 -5.53 20.51
N GLU A 665 -21.03 -5.98 19.89
CA GLU A 665 -21.99 -6.88 20.55
C GLU A 665 -21.62 -8.38 20.50
N ASP A 666 -20.65 -8.81 19.68
CA ASP A 666 -20.25 -10.24 19.56
C ASP A 666 -18.93 -10.61 20.30
N GLY A 667 -18.55 -9.84 21.32
CA GLY A 667 -17.30 -10.00 22.06
C GLY A 667 -17.44 -10.57 23.48
N LEU A 668 -17.66 -11.89 23.58
CA LEU A 668 -17.31 -12.85 24.65
C LEU A 668 -16.90 -12.31 26.04
N GLU A 669 -17.65 -12.79 27.04
CA GLU A 669 -17.38 -12.78 28.48
C GLU A 669 -15.91 -13.07 28.82
N ARG A 670 -15.27 -12.15 29.54
CA ARG A 670 -14.00 -12.41 30.24
C ARG A 670 -14.27 -13.20 31.53
N PRO A 671 -13.57 -14.31 31.81
CA PRO A 671 -13.66 -14.97 33.10
C PRO A 671 -12.93 -14.14 34.18
N PRO A 672 -13.34 -14.24 35.46
CA PRO A 672 -12.73 -13.51 36.55
C PRO A 672 -11.39 -14.16 36.91
N ASN A 673 -10.30 -13.40 36.79
CA ASN A 673 -8.99 -13.86 37.22
C ASN A 673 -8.83 -13.59 38.72
N ALA A 674 -8.91 -14.66 39.52
CA ALA A 674 -8.49 -14.69 40.90
C ALA A 674 -6.99 -14.96 40.98
N GLY A 675 -6.28 -14.23 41.85
CA GLY A 675 -4.90 -14.57 42.22
C GLY A 675 -4.03 -13.34 42.44
N GLY A 676 -4.00 -12.83 43.67
CA GLY A 676 -2.97 -11.89 44.10
C GLY A 676 -1.64 -12.58 44.38
N MET A 677 -0.57 -11.80 44.41
CA MET A 677 0.49 -11.91 45.40
C MET A 677 1.29 -10.62 45.46
N GLU A 678 1.53 -10.19 46.69
CA GLU A 678 2.36 -9.06 47.11
C GLU A 678 3.82 -9.22 46.65
N ARG A 679 4.42 -8.15 46.13
CA ARG A 679 5.54 -7.39 46.74
C ARG A 679 5.94 -6.21 45.87
#